data_AF-A0A099TD86-F1
#
_entry.id   AF-A0A099TD86-F1
#
_cell.length_a   1.000
_cell.length_b   1.000
_cell.length_c   1.000
_cell.angle_alpha   90.00
_cell.angle_beta   90.00
_cell.angle_gamma   90.00
#
_symmetry.space_group_name_H-M   'P 1'
#
loop_
_entity.id
_entity.type
_entity.pdbx_description
1 polymer ?
#
loop_
_entity_poly.entity_id
_entity_poly.type
_entity_poly.pdbx_seq_one_letter_code
_entity_poly.pdbx_strand_id
1 'polypeptide(L)'
;MHRIARRFAIAPLMVALWSFAAPAAAQSVDDASCGALCITASSSFLADPAAIVRELNNGLSSLLGVDLGLDDVRVDLIGAQVPVDDFVTELEAVTGTTSLDDALNSEATLSEIFTAAANAAANNGDPAAATALQALATNTSGLTDGVLLSDFLVLDTTEGELSGANLSTLDLVSGSVQLYNARYGAGTPEPVVVDILGLGEVRAYLQITEAPQLVCGPEGTTFRSAAVRTKIDIALNEAPQPLDLGVAVVEIQSPDVSLYVEVGEADGSVTSIDVANQTAQATMTPGVVNAYLGEIDDAVYFARERVITADDIGTSTIADATVTIPGIAFLPDTVIAASIRASSNGETVSFGSGTLDFTAPYPQTRELDVPINAVDQVVGGITNNLNVELDLPGGPLVDPIESVIEAAVSTAISDIVDDAITQALGQAVDPVLAALGITIGGGEATVLGVSDTCDDFGDCPISGTAPDGTSTNAYGTPSHALSDDLYLGLVPADGDAQHRDSADAQGDDTTGADDEDGVSFPALAKGDDVVLNVTVAEPSTATGYLMAWVDWDGNGVFDAGEVIADDLQDTDGDGTIAVPLTVPAGNPLSTTFARFRYSSQAELASDGLATDGEVEDYAIVFVTPEGSISGTLFEDADLDGNLTDGEPVLPADITVSLFDDRGTPADDTDDVLVATTQTTAEGTYEFLGVSTLSTYRVLVDAADAEIPAGLSVSTGNPLRGLAVVADTELSGQDFGFVPTPPSADLSLTKTALDPATGQPITAANAGTAIDFVLTVSNAGPETATGIEVLDLLPNGYVYLSDTATDQGQSYDTGTGIWQAGQLDAGQSTSITLRVQMQASGEHTNHAEIVASSLPDPDSDPSVGRGVDDLADGLADDDEANATVAYTGTGAVLSGTIFFDNGANATAYDALQGGSELGTSLAFLEVFDAGGTLIDTPEIAADGSWSLVLPDGYAQSVRLALAGPPQVRVVSEQTSGLPALVDADARDGSYTFTPEVGASYASLDFGVIRAATLGTDQQVALRPGQVISLPHSYTADAEGSVVFDLATPTNTAFNATLFVDTGCDGSPDQPVTGPINIQADTTICLIARVSSSAGAANGDSIAITLTATTQYGSSGLIQEDINTDRVRVETQQGTLKLSKTVRNVTDGASETFRNQASIGDTLEYRITLENLGTLPASEITIYDRTPPYTTLAVGSDSPVTLAPGVTCTRTVPADQGVNYQGDLQWVCAGDYLPGARGSVSFRVEVAP
;
A
#
# COMPACT_ATOMS: atom_id res chain seq x y z
N MET A 1 51.98 29.73 13.94
CA MET A 1 52.40 28.42 13.39
C MET A 1 51.66 27.21 13.98
N HIS A 2 50.48 27.40 14.58
CA HIS A 2 49.52 26.33 14.90
C HIS A 2 48.07 26.77 14.55
N ARG A 3 47.95 27.75 13.64
CA ARG A 3 46.69 28.36 13.19
C ARG A 3 46.52 28.30 11.65
N ILE A 4 47.29 27.44 10.99
CA ILE A 4 47.26 27.25 9.52
C ILE A 4 46.77 25.84 9.14
N ALA A 5 46.68 24.89 10.08
CA ALA A 5 46.37 23.48 9.79
C ALA A 5 44.90 23.07 10.04
N ARG A 6 43.97 24.02 10.25
CA ARG A 6 42.53 23.72 10.42
C ARG A 6 41.64 24.51 9.44
N ARG A 7 42.16 24.82 8.25
CA ARG A 7 41.44 25.53 7.17
C ARG A 7 41.00 24.64 6.00
N PHE A 8 41.06 23.31 6.13
CA PHE A 8 40.96 22.38 4.99
C PHE A 8 39.81 21.34 5.04
N ALA A 9 38.90 21.38 6.02
CA ALA A 9 37.94 20.28 6.24
C ALA A 9 36.46 20.65 6.08
N ILE A 10 36.11 21.74 5.38
CA ILE A 10 34.71 22.17 5.19
C ILE A 10 34.31 22.36 3.71
N ALA A 11 35.24 22.19 2.76
CA ALA A 11 34.94 22.24 1.33
C ALA A 11 34.17 21.02 0.73
N PRO A 12 34.20 19.78 1.27
CA PRO A 12 33.59 18.64 0.57
C PRO A 12 32.06 18.53 0.71
N LEU A 13 31.47 19.04 1.79
CA LEU A 13 30.07 18.72 2.14
C LEU A 13 29.01 19.47 1.30
N MET A 14 29.37 20.57 0.63
CA MET A 14 28.41 21.27 -0.26
C MET A 14 28.58 20.92 -1.75
N VAL A 15 29.67 20.26 -2.15
CA VAL A 15 29.77 19.71 -3.52
C VAL A 15 28.74 18.59 -3.70
N ALA A 16 28.46 17.83 -2.64
CA ALA A 16 27.45 16.76 -2.61
C ALA A 16 25.99 17.24 -2.76
N LEU A 17 25.71 18.54 -2.56
CA LEU A 17 24.36 19.11 -2.74
C LEU A 17 24.12 19.65 -4.16
N TRP A 18 25.16 19.77 -4.99
CA TRP A 18 25.06 20.21 -6.38
C TRP A 18 25.01 19.06 -7.40
N SER A 19 25.32 17.83 -6.98
CA SER A 19 25.26 16.62 -7.82
C SER A 19 23.83 16.12 -8.10
N PHE A 20 22.78 16.71 -7.51
CA PHE A 20 21.39 16.27 -7.70
C PHE A 20 20.56 17.09 -8.70
N ALA A 21 21.16 18.03 -9.46
CA ALA A 21 20.51 18.71 -10.58
C ALA A 21 21.16 18.28 -11.90
N ALA A 22 20.40 17.59 -12.76
CA ALA A 22 20.88 17.13 -14.06
C ALA A 22 21.48 18.29 -14.90
N PRO A 23 22.72 18.17 -15.42
CA PRO A 23 23.32 19.19 -16.27
C PRO A 23 22.63 19.19 -17.65
N ALA A 24 22.05 20.33 -18.02
CA ALA A 24 21.62 20.57 -19.39
C ALA A 24 22.85 20.87 -20.28
N ALA A 25 23.18 19.91 -21.15
CA ALA A 25 24.04 20.04 -22.33
C ALA A 25 25.44 20.66 -22.12
N ALA A 26 26.38 19.88 -21.56
CA ALA A 26 27.79 20.09 -21.83
C ALA A 26 28.11 19.70 -23.29
N GLN A 27 28.69 20.61 -24.07
CA GLN A 27 29.26 20.28 -25.38
C GLN A 27 30.48 19.36 -25.18
N SER A 28 30.53 18.28 -25.96
CA SER A 28 31.66 17.34 -26.03
C SER A 28 32.99 18.07 -26.30
N VAL A 29 33.96 17.91 -25.40
CA VAL A 29 35.35 18.34 -25.61
C VAL A 29 36.15 17.09 -26.04
N ASP A 30 36.89 17.18 -27.14
CA ASP A 30 37.75 16.10 -27.66
C ASP A 30 38.96 15.81 -26.74
N ASP A 31 39.29 14.53 -26.55
CA ASP A 31 40.34 13.90 -25.70
C ASP A 31 41.81 14.26 -26.04
N ALA A 32 42.10 15.44 -26.58
CA ALA A 32 43.45 15.79 -27.04
C ALA A 32 44.19 16.84 -26.19
N SER A 33 43.72 17.18 -24.98
CA SER A 33 44.37 18.25 -24.21
C SER A 33 44.29 18.12 -22.69
N CYS A 34 45.36 17.60 -22.09
CA CYS A 34 45.70 17.83 -20.68
C CYS A 34 45.90 19.35 -20.44
N GLY A 35 45.34 19.90 -19.36
CA GLY A 35 45.46 21.32 -18.97
C GLY A 35 44.14 22.12 -18.99
N ALA A 36 43.15 21.73 -18.18
CA ALA A 36 41.86 22.41 -18.07
C ALA A 36 41.60 22.99 -16.66
N LEU A 37 40.78 24.04 -16.60
CA LEU A 37 40.31 24.69 -15.37
C LEU A 37 38.81 24.49 -15.26
N CYS A 38 38.34 23.99 -14.12
CA CYS A 38 36.92 23.97 -13.77
C CYS A 38 36.55 25.24 -13.00
N ILE A 39 35.70 26.06 -13.62
CA ILE A 39 35.24 27.33 -13.06
C ILE A 39 33.72 27.36 -12.98
N THR A 40 33.19 27.73 -11.82
CA THR A 40 31.78 28.05 -11.64
C THR A 40 31.66 29.51 -11.23
N ALA A 41 30.67 30.21 -11.77
CA ALA A 41 30.20 31.46 -11.20
C ALA A 41 29.01 31.12 -10.31
N SER A 42 29.28 30.96 -9.03
CA SER A 42 28.27 30.76 -8.00
C SER A 42 28.49 31.74 -6.87
N SER A 43 27.56 31.69 -5.95
CA SER A 43 27.24 32.71 -5.02
C SER A 43 27.61 32.21 -3.61
N SER A 44 28.78 32.65 -3.17
CA SER A 44 29.40 32.63 -1.83
C SER A 44 29.42 31.34 -0.99
N PHE A 45 30.65 30.87 -0.74
CA PHE A 45 31.03 30.08 0.44
C PHE A 45 31.72 31.05 1.42
N LEU A 46 30.95 31.78 2.22
CA LEU A 46 31.53 32.78 3.14
C LEU A 46 32.26 32.13 4.33
N ALA A 47 33.40 32.71 4.68
CA ALA A 47 34.48 32.12 5.46
C ALA A 47 34.30 32.05 7.00
N ASP A 48 33.09 32.13 7.58
CA ASP A 48 32.88 32.08 9.04
C ASP A 48 31.46 31.57 9.48
N PRO A 49 31.29 30.26 9.75
CA PRO A 49 30.01 29.66 10.16
C PRO A 49 29.47 30.16 11.51
N ALA A 50 30.33 30.66 12.41
CA ALA A 50 29.93 31.11 13.74
C ALA A 50 29.30 32.52 13.74
N ALA A 51 29.60 33.33 12.72
CA ALA A 51 28.89 34.59 12.47
C ALA A 51 27.48 34.31 11.92
N ILE A 52 27.38 33.34 11.00
CA ILE A 52 26.12 32.90 10.38
C ILE A 52 25.14 32.42 11.43
N VAL A 53 25.48 31.46 12.30
CA VAL A 53 24.54 30.95 13.31
C VAL A 53 24.10 32.06 14.28
N ARG A 54 24.95 33.04 14.57
CA ARG A 54 24.61 34.17 15.44
C ARG A 54 23.71 35.21 14.76
N GLU A 55 23.88 35.46 13.46
CA GLU A 55 23.03 36.35 12.66
C GLU A 55 21.72 35.66 12.23
N LEU A 56 21.73 34.36 11.92
CA LEU A 56 20.54 33.53 11.72
C LEU A 56 19.74 33.47 13.02
N ASN A 57 20.37 33.23 14.16
CA ASN A 57 19.66 33.12 15.44
C ASN A 57 19.07 34.47 15.88
N ASN A 58 19.78 35.59 15.68
CA ASN A 58 19.21 36.92 15.94
C ASN A 58 18.11 37.31 14.95
N GLY A 59 18.26 36.94 13.67
CA GLY A 59 17.26 37.18 12.63
C GLY A 59 15.99 36.34 12.82
N LEU A 60 16.12 35.04 13.09
CA LEU A 60 15.01 34.10 13.35
C LEU A 60 14.32 34.37 14.69
N SER A 61 15.07 34.74 15.73
CA SER A 61 14.49 35.12 17.03
C SER A 61 13.68 36.42 16.94
N SER A 62 14.08 37.36 16.08
CA SER A 62 13.25 38.54 15.79
C SER A 62 12.11 38.23 14.81
N LEU A 63 12.27 37.25 13.91
CA LEU A 63 11.25 36.78 12.96
C LEU A 63 10.07 36.09 13.66
N LEU A 64 10.32 35.42 14.79
CA LEU A 64 9.32 34.62 15.51
C LEU A 64 8.79 35.28 16.79
N GLY A 65 9.42 36.37 17.25
CA GLY A 65 8.96 37.12 18.44
C GLY A 65 9.09 36.37 19.76
N VAL A 66 9.82 35.25 19.81
CA VAL A 66 10.10 34.48 21.04
C VAL A 66 11.60 34.25 21.14
N ASP A 67 12.16 34.54 22.31
CA ASP A 67 13.54 34.21 22.65
C ASP A 67 13.65 32.68 22.71
N LEU A 68 14.37 32.07 21.76
CA LEU A 68 14.61 30.62 21.76
C LEU A 68 15.65 30.28 22.83
N GLY A 69 15.23 30.37 24.09
CA GLY A 69 15.94 29.82 25.24
C GLY A 69 15.80 28.29 25.23
N LEU A 70 16.93 27.58 25.18
CA LEU A 70 17.00 26.11 25.09
C LEU A 70 16.50 25.36 26.35
N ASP A 71 15.96 26.08 27.34
CA ASP A 71 15.51 25.54 28.62
C ASP A 71 14.25 24.63 28.53
N ASP A 72 13.45 24.68 27.46
CA ASP A 72 12.19 23.90 27.32
C ASP A 72 12.26 22.76 26.28
N VAL A 73 13.43 22.53 25.68
CA VAL A 73 13.63 21.44 24.72
C VAL A 73 13.96 20.14 25.47
N ARG A 74 13.23 19.05 25.18
CA ARG A 74 13.44 17.72 25.79
C ARG A 74 13.79 16.68 24.72
N VAL A 75 14.73 15.80 25.02
CA VAL A 75 15.06 14.61 24.24
C VAL A 75 14.21 13.44 24.75
N ASP A 76 13.51 12.75 23.85
CA ASP A 76 12.83 11.50 24.18
C ASP A 76 13.76 10.30 23.94
N LEU A 77 14.19 9.66 25.02
CA LEU A 77 14.96 8.41 24.95
C LEU A 77 14.11 7.27 25.50
N ILE A 78 13.51 6.48 24.60
CA ILE A 78 12.73 5.27 24.93
C ILE A 78 11.49 5.61 25.79
N GLY A 79 10.79 6.69 25.43
CA GLY A 79 9.59 7.17 26.12
C GLY A 79 9.86 7.96 27.40
N ALA A 80 11.10 8.39 27.62
CA ALA A 80 11.51 9.20 28.76
C ALA A 80 11.93 10.61 28.31
N GLN A 81 11.23 11.61 28.83
CA GLN A 81 11.35 13.02 28.41
C GLN A 81 12.40 13.77 29.24
N VAL A 82 13.64 13.83 28.74
CA VAL A 82 14.80 14.39 29.45
C VAL A 82 15.14 15.78 28.91
N PRO A 83 15.25 16.84 29.74
CA PRO A 83 15.63 18.17 29.25
C PRO A 83 17.01 18.17 28.57
N VAL A 84 17.11 18.81 27.40
CA VAL A 84 18.34 18.88 26.60
C VAL A 84 19.48 19.52 27.38
N ASP A 85 19.22 20.62 28.09
CA ASP A 85 20.29 21.31 28.85
C ASP A 85 20.80 20.48 30.04
N ASP A 86 19.91 19.79 30.78
CA ASP A 86 20.31 18.88 31.86
C ASP A 86 21.01 17.63 31.31
N PHE A 87 20.55 17.12 30.16
CA PHE A 87 21.13 15.97 29.48
C PHE A 87 22.54 16.28 28.95
N VAL A 88 22.71 17.42 28.28
CA VAL A 88 24.02 17.92 27.80
C VAL A 88 24.96 18.16 28.97
N THR A 89 24.48 18.78 30.06
CA THR A 89 25.31 19.03 31.26
C THR A 89 25.76 17.72 31.93
N GLU A 90 24.88 16.73 32.02
CA GLU A 90 25.23 15.40 32.54
C GLU A 90 26.08 14.60 31.54
N LEU A 91 25.91 14.79 30.23
CA LEU A 91 26.72 14.15 29.20
C LEU A 91 28.15 14.68 29.22
N GLU A 92 28.33 16.00 29.30
CA GLU A 92 29.64 16.64 29.56
C GLU A 92 30.28 16.10 30.84
N ALA A 93 29.50 15.90 31.91
CA ALA A 93 30.00 15.36 33.18
C ALA A 93 30.39 13.88 33.12
N VAL A 94 29.67 13.07 32.34
CA VAL A 94 29.90 11.62 32.19
C VAL A 94 31.04 11.34 31.19
N THR A 95 31.16 12.11 30.10
CA THR A 95 32.25 12.00 29.12
C THR A 95 33.51 12.80 29.51
N GLY A 96 33.39 13.71 30.48
CA GLY A 96 34.49 14.51 31.01
C GLY A 96 34.89 15.73 30.16
N THR A 97 34.02 16.15 29.24
CA THR A 97 34.22 17.32 28.36
C THR A 97 33.77 18.62 29.03
N THR A 98 34.16 19.79 28.49
CA THR A 98 33.96 21.09 29.16
C THR A 98 33.17 22.12 28.34
N SER A 99 32.68 21.74 27.16
CA SER A 99 31.81 22.56 26.32
C SER A 99 31.04 21.71 25.31
N LEU A 100 29.85 22.19 24.90
CA LEU A 100 28.94 21.49 24.00
C LEU A 100 29.58 21.04 22.67
N ASP A 101 30.42 21.89 22.05
CA ASP A 101 31.19 21.52 20.85
C ASP A 101 32.15 20.34 21.10
N ASP A 102 32.76 20.25 22.28
CA ASP A 102 33.65 19.15 22.62
C ASP A 102 32.86 17.88 22.99
N ALA A 103 31.64 18.03 23.55
CA ALA A 103 30.77 16.90 23.91
C ALA A 103 30.08 16.27 22.69
N LEU A 104 29.61 17.10 21.74
CA LEU A 104 28.97 16.64 20.50
C LEU A 104 29.98 16.02 19.52
N ASN A 105 31.25 16.43 19.58
CA ASN A 105 32.33 15.88 18.76
C ASN A 105 33.23 14.87 19.52
N SER A 106 32.92 14.56 20.79
CA SER A 106 33.57 13.46 21.49
C SER A 106 32.78 12.18 21.29
N GLU A 107 33.47 11.11 20.88
CA GLU A 107 32.94 9.75 20.85
C GLU A 107 32.46 9.34 22.26
N ALA A 108 31.14 9.36 22.47
CA ALA A 108 30.52 8.92 23.71
C ALA A 108 29.96 7.51 23.51
N THR A 109 30.25 6.59 24.43
CA THR A 109 29.71 5.23 24.32
C THR A 109 28.21 5.22 24.62
N LEU A 110 27.46 4.27 24.05
CA LEU A 110 26.02 4.11 24.33
C LEU A 110 25.73 3.93 25.83
N SER A 111 26.66 3.33 26.58
CA SER A 111 26.57 3.21 28.04
C SER A 111 26.69 4.56 28.75
N GLU A 112 27.56 5.45 28.28
CA GLU A 112 27.77 6.80 28.84
C GLU A 112 26.57 7.71 28.53
N ILE A 113 26.04 7.61 27.30
CA ILE A 113 24.85 8.34 26.84
C ILE A 113 23.62 7.97 27.69
N PHE A 114 23.34 6.67 27.89
CA PHE A 114 22.21 6.25 28.73
C PHE A 114 22.43 6.54 30.22
N THR A 115 23.69 6.62 30.69
CA THR A 115 24.01 7.01 32.07
C THR A 115 23.78 8.51 32.30
N ALA A 116 24.18 9.37 31.35
CA ALA A 116 23.91 10.80 31.37
C ALA A 116 22.40 11.10 31.32
N ALA A 117 21.67 10.39 30.46
CA ALA A 117 20.20 10.48 30.37
C ALA A 117 19.51 10.03 31.67
N ALA A 118 19.98 8.95 32.30
CA ALA A 118 19.44 8.47 33.57
C ALA A 118 19.65 9.47 34.73
N ASN A 119 20.82 10.11 34.79
CA ASN A 119 21.13 11.14 35.79
C ASN A 119 20.28 12.41 35.58
N ALA A 120 20.17 12.88 34.32
CA ALA A 120 19.36 14.03 33.97
C ALA A 120 17.86 13.79 34.28
N ALA A 121 17.33 12.59 34.00
CA ALA A 121 15.97 12.19 34.38
C ALA A 121 15.76 12.15 35.90
N ALA A 122 16.76 11.65 36.66
CA ALA A 122 16.70 11.61 38.13
C ALA A 122 16.74 13.01 38.76
N ASN A 123 17.56 13.91 38.23
CA ASN A 123 17.68 15.30 38.68
C ASN A 123 16.38 16.10 38.44
N ASN A 124 15.62 15.76 37.40
CA ASN A 124 14.33 16.36 37.09
C ASN A 124 13.12 15.64 37.72
N GLY A 125 13.37 14.70 38.64
CA GLY A 125 12.31 14.10 39.46
C GLY A 125 11.53 12.96 38.80
N ASP A 126 12.06 12.32 37.75
CA ASP A 126 11.49 11.11 37.15
C ASP A 126 12.33 9.85 37.46
N PRO A 127 12.15 9.25 38.66
CA PRO A 127 12.93 8.10 39.10
C PRO A 127 12.59 6.80 38.36
N ALA A 128 11.42 6.73 37.69
CA ALA A 128 11.03 5.56 36.93
C ALA A 128 11.80 5.52 35.60
N ALA A 129 11.85 6.64 34.89
CA ALA A 129 12.66 6.82 33.69
C ALA A 129 14.16 6.61 33.97
N ALA A 130 14.66 7.20 35.07
CA ALA A 130 16.05 7.01 35.48
C ALA A 130 16.39 5.53 35.73
N THR A 131 15.49 4.76 36.35
CA THR A 131 15.73 3.33 36.63
C THR A 131 15.74 2.49 35.35
N ALA A 132 14.88 2.80 34.38
CA ALA A 132 14.83 2.11 33.09
C ALA A 132 16.09 2.40 32.25
N LEU A 133 16.48 3.67 32.13
CA LEU A 133 17.66 4.11 31.39
C LEU A 133 18.96 3.57 32.03
N GLN A 134 19.04 3.47 33.35
CA GLN A 134 20.19 2.86 34.03
C GLN A 134 20.32 1.34 33.75
N ALA A 135 19.20 0.64 33.59
CA ALA A 135 19.20 -0.78 33.25
C ALA A 135 19.69 -1.02 31.80
N LEU A 136 19.33 -0.13 30.89
CA LEU A 136 19.82 -0.11 29.51
C LEU A 136 21.31 0.22 29.43
N ALA A 137 21.78 1.24 30.16
CA ALA A 137 23.21 1.54 30.29
C ALA A 137 24.03 0.33 30.78
N THR A 138 23.47 -0.46 31.70
CA THR A 138 24.13 -1.66 32.21
C THR A 138 24.21 -2.77 31.16
N ASN A 139 23.16 -2.94 30.34
CA ASN A 139 23.11 -3.94 29.27
C ASN A 139 23.98 -3.56 28.06
N THR A 140 24.19 -2.27 27.80
CA THR A 140 25.03 -1.77 26.71
C THR A 140 26.49 -1.53 27.10
N SER A 141 26.87 -1.78 28.36
CA SER A 141 28.24 -1.59 28.89
C SER A 141 29.33 -2.43 28.19
N GLY A 142 28.96 -3.40 27.35
CA GLY A 142 29.87 -4.19 26.52
C GLY A 142 30.13 -3.63 25.12
N LEU A 143 29.42 -2.58 24.71
CA LEU A 143 29.58 -1.89 23.42
C LEU A 143 30.41 -0.62 23.67
N THR A 144 31.67 -0.65 23.24
CA THR A 144 32.66 0.39 23.57
C THR A 144 32.90 1.41 22.45
N ASP A 145 32.26 1.22 21.29
CA ASP A 145 32.42 2.12 20.15
C ASP A 145 31.62 3.41 20.39
N GLY A 146 32.25 4.55 20.10
CA GLY A 146 31.67 5.86 20.33
C GLY A 146 30.67 6.24 19.25
N VAL A 147 29.54 6.79 19.66
CA VAL A 147 28.51 7.30 18.74
C VAL A 147 28.57 8.83 18.77
N LEU A 148 28.59 9.45 17.58
CA LEU A 148 28.49 10.90 17.41
C LEU A 148 27.04 11.33 17.64
N LEU A 149 26.83 12.24 18.61
CA LEU A 149 25.47 12.65 19.02
C LEU A 149 24.75 13.55 18.00
N SER A 150 25.43 13.95 16.92
CA SER A 150 24.87 14.79 15.85
C SER A 150 23.73 14.12 15.08
N ASP A 151 23.58 12.81 15.20
CA ASP A 151 22.74 12.01 14.30
C ASP A 151 21.35 11.66 14.87
N PHE A 152 20.97 12.17 16.06
CA PHE A 152 19.81 11.65 16.82
C PHE A 152 18.73 12.65 17.31
N LEU A 153 18.58 13.87 16.76
CA LEU A 153 17.49 14.78 17.19
C LEU A 153 16.32 14.89 16.19
N VAL A 154 15.13 14.43 16.62
CA VAL A 154 13.80 14.67 16.01
C VAL A 154 12.91 15.34 17.07
N LEU A 155 12.15 16.38 16.71
CA LEU A 155 11.26 17.14 17.60
C LEU A 155 9.79 16.85 17.29
N ASP A 156 8.98 16.54 18.31
CA ASP A 156 7.53 16.34 18.21
C ASP A 156 6.79 17.43 19.03
N THR A 157 5.74 18.04 18.45
CA THR A 157 4.98 19.14 19.09
C THR A 157 3.52 18.76 19.28
N THR A 158 3.12 18.56 20.54
CA THR A 158 1.87 17.86 20.88
C THR A 158 0.64 18.72 21.17
N GLU A 159 0.59 20.03 20.87
CA GLU A 159 -0.68 20.79 20.98
C GLU A 159 -0.71 22.15 20.23
N GLY A 160 -1.78 22.42 19.45
CA GLY A 160 -2.00 23.66 18.68
C GLY A 160 -2.38 23.42 17.22
N GLU A 161 -2.51 24.47 16.40
CA GLU A 161 -2.80 24.39 14.94
C GLU A 161 -1.73 23.64 14.12
N LEU A 162 -0.68 23.13 14.78
CA LEU A 162 0.37 22.30 14.20
C LEU A 162 0.40 20.86 14.77
N SER A 163 -0.67 20.37 15.41
CA SER A 163 -0.73 18.96 15.80
C SER A 163 -0.73 18.06 14.55
N GLY A 164 0.43 17.51 14.21
CA GLY A 164 0.65 16.66 13.04
C GLY A 164 1.77 17.11 12.09
N ALA A 165 2.49 18.19 12.37
CA ALA A 165 3.64 18.58 11.56
C ALA A 165 4.93 17.91 12.06
N ASN A 166 5.43 16.91 11.32
CA ASN A 166 6.82 16.45 11.42
C ASN A 166 7.70 17.46 10.69
N LEU A 167 8.39 18.34 11.43
CA LEU A 167 9.36 19.27 10.85
C LEU A 167 10.75 18.64 10.87
N SER A 168 11.25 18.32 9.68
CA SER A 168 12.64 17.95 9.45
C SER A 168 13.49 19.21 9.18
N THR A 169 14.78 19.18 9.52
CA THR A 169 15.78 20.15 9.04
C THR A 169 15.80 20.25 7.50
N LEU A 170 15.34 19.21 6.81
CA LEU A 170 15.16 19.20 5.36
C LEU A 170 14.00 20.09 4.88
N ASP A 171 12.99 20.40 5.69
CA ASP A 171 11.94 21.37 5.32
C ASP A 171 12.38 22.82 5.50
N LEU A 172 13.40 23.06 6.33
CA LEU A 172 14.10 24.34 6.39
C LEU A 172 15.04 24.53 5.18
N VAL A 173 15.53 23.42 4.61
CA VAL A 173 16.37 23.37 3.40
C VAL A 173 15.53 23.26 2.12
N SER A 174 14.29 22.77 2.17
CA SER A 174 13.45 22.59 0.98
C SER A 174 12.96 23.93 0.40
N GLY A 175 12.88 24.99 1.20
CA GLY A 175 12.63 26.36 0.72
C GLY A 175 13.79 26.93 -0.09
N SER A 176 15.05 26.65 0.29
CA SER A 176 16.24 27.01 -0.50
C SER A 176 16.45 26.07 -1.70
N VAL A 177 16.08 24.79 -1.60
CA VAL A 177 16.13 23.83 -2.72
C VAL A 177 15.03 24.07 -3.76
N GLN A 178 13.83 24.53 -3.39
CA GLN A 178 12.77 24.89 -4.35
C GLN A 178 13.18 26.04 -5.29
N LEU A 179 13.97 27.01 -4.81
CA LEU A 179 14.49 28.11 -5.62
C LEU A 179 15.44 27.64 -6.74
N TYR A 180 16.21 26.56 -6.50
CA TYR A 180 17.18 26.01 -7.47
C TYR A 180 16.62 24.94 -8.42
N ASN A 181 15.34 24.56 -8.30
CA ASN A 181 14.76 23.55 -9.17
C ASN A 181 14.46 24.11 -10.57
N ALA A 182 15.34 23.83 -11.53
CA ALA A 182 15.22 24.27 -12.93
C ALA A 182 13.92 23.81 -13.61
N ARG A 183 13.33 22.68 -13.17
CA ARG A 183 12.12 22.09 -13.79
C ARG A 183 10.81 22.62 -13.20
N TYR A 184 10.83 23.20 -12.00
CA TYR A 184 9.60 23.60 -11.27
C TYR A 184 9.60 24.99 -10.64
N GLY A 185 10.68 25.78 -10.75
CA GLY A 185 10.87 26.95 -9.88
C GLY A 185 9.70 27.96 -9.85
N ALA A 186 8.91 27.82 -8.80
CA ALA A 186 7.98 28.82 -8.32
C ALA A 186 8.78 29.91 -7.60
N GLY A 187 8.33 31.16 -7.68
CA GLY A 187 8.83 32.19 -6.77
C GLY A 187 8.54 31.82 -5.32
N THR A 188 9.13 32.55 -4.37
CA THR A 188 8.81 32.39 -2.94
C THR A 188 7.28 32.42 -2.74
N PRO A 189 6.65 31.35 -2.25
CA PRO A 189 5.18 31.28 -2.14
C PRO A 189 4.64 32.22 -1.05
N GLU A 190 5.45 32.56 -0.06
CA GLU A 190 5.20 33.58 0.97
C GLU A 190 6.38 34.57 0.95
N PRO A 191 6.16 35.89 1.13
CA PRO A 191 7.24 36.88 1.12
C PRO A 191 8.13 36.76 2.36
N VAL A 192 9.42 37.06 2.18
CA VAL A 192 10.34 37.28 3.30
C VAL A 192 10.01 38.64 3.92
N VAL A 193 9.62 38.64 5.19
CA VAL A 193 9.24 39.85 5.93
C VAL A 193 10.39 40.29 6.84
N VAL A 194 10.83 41.55 6.71
CA VAL A 194 11.89 42.15 7.54
C VAL A 194 11.40 43.49 8.09
N ASP A 195 11.44 43.65 9.42
CA ASP A 195 11.18 44.94 10.08
C ASP A 195 12.48 45.74 10.20
N ILE A 196 12.60 46.80 9.39
CA ILE A 196 13.78 47.68 9.43
C ILE A 196 13.46 48.90 10.29
N LEU A 197 14.34 49.18 11.25
CA LEU A 197 14.20 50.29 12.19
C LEU A 197 14.20 51.64 11.43
N GLY A 198 13.00 52.22 11.22
CA GLY A 198 12.80 53.48 10.49
C GLY A 198 12.03 53.35 9.17
N LEU A 199 11.82 52.13 8.63
CA LEU A 199 11.06 51.91 7.39
C LEU A 199 9.78 51.09 7.54
N GLY A 200 9.54 50.48 8.70
CA GLY A 200 8.38 49.61 8.89
C GLY A 200 8.55 48.23 8.25
N GLU A 201 7.43 47.61 7.87
CA GLU A 201 7.41 46.24 7.36
C GLU A 201 7.86 46.23 5.88
N VAL A 202 8.94 45.49 5.59
CA VAL A 202 9.43 45.27 4.23
C VAL A 202 9.16 43.82 3.83
N ARG A 203 8.48 43.60 2.70
CA ARG A 203 8.16 42.26 2.17
C ARG A 203 8.88 42.01 0.86
N ALA A 204 9.71 40.98 0.77
CA ALA A 204 10.46 40.64 -0.42
C ALA A 204 10.03 39.28 -1.00
N TYR A 205 9.75 39.26 -2.30
CA TYR A 205 9.45 38.04 -3.07
C TYR A 205 10.59 37.79 -4.06
N LEU A 206 11.09 36.56 -4.13
CA LEU A 206 12.26 36.21 -4.95
C LEU A 206 11.94 35.09 -5.95
N GLN A 207 12.52 35.16 -7.15
CA GLN A 207 12.51 34.09 -8.12
C GLN A 207 13.84 34.02 -8.87
N ILE A 208 14.48 32.84 -8.88
CA ILE A 208 15.63 32.55 -9.75
C ILE A 208 15.12 32.32 -11.17
N THR A 209 15.60 33.12 -12.12
CA THR A 209 15.24 33.02 -13.55
C THR A 209 16.23 32.15 -14.31
N GLU A 210 17.52 32.17 -13.96
CA GLU A 210 18.56 31.31 -14.51
C GLU A 210 19.51 30.83 -13.41
N ALA A 211 19.94 29.57 -13.49
CA ALA A 211 20.84 28.93 -12.52
C ALA A 211 22.33 29.13 -12.92
N PRO A 212 23.25 29.15 -11.94
CA PRO A 212 24.69 29.28 -12.20
C PRO A 212 25.26 28.08 -12.98
N GLN A 213 26.30 28.31 -13.81
CA GLN A 213 26.93 27.26 -14.62
C GLN A 213 28.32 26.88 -14.11
N LEU A 214 28.54 25.58 -13.89
CA LEU A 214 29.89 24.99 -13.78
C LEU A 214 30.38 24.62 -15.17
N VAL A 215 31.50 25.20 -15.58
CA VAL A 215 32.10 24.97 -16.90
C VAL A 215 33.58 24.63 -16.73
N CYS A 216 33.99 23.50 -17.30
CA CYS A 216 35.39 23.10 -17.36
C CYS A 216 35.91 23.29 -18.78
N GLY A 217 37.07 23.93 -18.92
CA GLY A 217 37.68 24.10 -20.23
C GLY A 217 38.99 24.89 -20.22
N PRO A 218 39.64 25.01 -21.39
CA PRO A 218 40.90 25.74 -21.54
C PRO A 218 40.69 27.27 -21.51
N GLU A 219 41.76 28.03 -21.72
CA GLU A 219 41.69 29.49 -21.93
C GLU A 219 40.64 29.86 -22.99
N GLY A 220 39.82 30.88 -22.70
CA GLY A 220 38.70 31.31 -23.54
C GLY A 220 37.34 30.72 -23.15
N THR A 221 37.29 29.78 -22.21
CA THR A 221 36.03 29.24 -21.66
C THR A 221 35.19 30.34 -21.03
N THR A 222 33.93 30.46 -21.44
CA THR A 222 32.97 31.42 -20.89
C THR A 222 32.11 30.76 -19.82
N PHE A 223 31.82 31.49 -18.75
CA PHE A 223 30.98 31.05 -17.64
C PHE A 223 30.07 32.20 -17.21
N ARG A 224 29.04 31.90 -16.42
CA ARG A 224 27.97 32.85 -16.14
C ARG A 224 27.27 32.57 -14.80
N SER A 225 26.85 33.62 -14.09
CA SER A 225 26.22 33.53 -12.76
C SER A 225 24.71 33.33 -12.82
N ALA A 226 24.07 33.10 -11.67
CA ALA A 226 22.61 33.11 -11.56
C ALA A 226 22.01 34.50 -11.91
N ALA A 227 20.73 34.51 -12.32
CA ALA A 227 19.91 35.72 -12.50
C ALA A 227 18.65 35.66 -11.61
N VAL A 228 18.27 36.79 -11.00
CA VAL A 228 17.20 36.86 -10.00
C VAL A 228 16.28 38.05 -10.22
N ARG A 229 14.97 37.83 -10.05
CA ARG A 229 13.94 38.87 -9.96
C ARG A 229 13.42 38.98 -8.54
N THR A 230 13.24 40.22 -8.07
CA THR A 230 12.79 40.51 -6.73
C THR A 230 11.72 41.61 -6.72
N LYS A 231 10.56 41.34 -6.10
CA LYS A 231 9.54 42.34 -5.77
C LYS A 231 9.65 42.70 -4.30
N ILE A 232 9.61 43.99 -3.96
CA ILE A 232 9.81 44.51 -2.61
C ILE A 232 8.67 45.48 -2.32
N ASP A 233 7.84 45.17 -1.34
CA ASP A 233 6.80 46.07 -0.84
C ASP A 233 7.27 46.71 0.48
N ILE A 234 7.27 48.04 0.55
CA ILE A 234 7.75 48.83 1.69
C ILE A 234 6.57 49.61 2.26
N ALA A 235 6.20 49.33 3.51
CA ALA A 235 5.15 50.06 4.23
C ALA A 235 5.77 51.05 5.24
N LEU A 236 5.86 52.33 4.89
CA LEU A 236 6.54 53.33 5.72
C LEU A 236 5.72 53.71 6.96
N ASN A 237 6.31 53.58 8.14
CA ASN A 237 5.62 53.85 9.41
C ASN A 237 5.53 55.33 9.81
N GLU A 238 6.26 56.24 9.15
CA GLU A 238 6.28 57.67 9.50
C GLU A 238 5.77 58.56 8.35
N ALA A 239 4.76 59.38 8.64
CA ALA A 239 4.23 60.37 7.70
C ALA A 239 5.17 61.60 7.59
N PRO A 240 5.34 62.19 6.40
CA PRO A 240 6.18 63.38 6.23
C PRO A 240 5.68 64.58 7.04
N GLN A 241 6.60 65.47 7.43
CA GLN A 241 6.19 66.74 8.04
C GLN A 241 5.34 67.57 7.06
N PRO A 242 4.30 68.29 7.53
CA PRO A 242 3.47 69.11 6.65
C PRO A 242 4.29 70.13 5.86
N LEU A 243 4.11 70.17 4.54
CA LEU A 243 4.79 71.09 3.63
C LEU A 243 4.06 72.43 3.62
N ASP A 244 4.63 73.47 4.24
CA ASP A 244 4.10 74.84 4.19
C ASP A 244 4.69 75.61 2.99
N LEU A 245 3.87 75.81 1.97
CA LEU A 245 4.24 76.51 0.73
C LEU A 245 3.89 78.02 0.79
N GLY A 246 3.39 78.50 1.94
CA GLY A 246 2.91 79.87 2.16
C GLY A 246 1.56 80.20 1.50
N VAL A 247 1.18 79.48 0.45
CA VAL A 247 -0.12 79.57 -0.24
C VAL A 247 -1.02 78.35 -0.02
N ALA A 248 -0.45 77.23 0.44
CA ALA A 248 -1.12 75.99 0.81
C ALA A 248 -0.26 75.23 1.80
N VAL A 249 -0.88 74.44 2.67
CA VAL A 249 -0.23 73.45 3.52
C VAL A 249 -0.63 72.06 3.04
N VAL A 250 0.35 71.21 2.74
CA VAL A 250 0.11 69.83 2.28
C VAL A 250 0.53 68.86 3.37
N GLU A 251 -0.41 68.04 3.82
CA GLU A 251 -0.16 66.95 4.76
C GLU A 251 -0.22 65.63 4.00
N ILE A 252 0.89 64.90 3.96
CA ILE A 252 1.04 63.64 3.23
C ILE A 252 0.92 62.50 4.25
N GLN A 253 0.15 61.47 3.95
CA GLN A 253 0.08 60.27 4.77
C GLN A 253 1.31 59.36 4.55
N SER A 254 1.47 58.33 5.37
CA SER A 254 2.54 57.34 5.20
C SER A 254 2.51 56.73 3.79
N PRO A 255 3.62 56.82 3.02
CA PRO A 255 3.65 56.23 1.69
C PRO A 255 3.90 54.73 1.72
N ASP A 256 3.28 54.00 0.80
CA ASP A 256 3.59 52.61 0.49
C ASP A 256 4.24 52.55 -0.90
N VAL A 257 5.35 51.82 -1.01
CA VAL A 257 6.14 51.74 -2.25
C VAL A 257 6.39 50.30 -2.62
N SER A 258 6.02 49.93 -3.85
CA SER A 258 6.42 48.66 -4.47
C SER A 258 7.57 48.89 -5.44
N LEU A 259 8.66 48.17 -5.22
CA LEU A 259 9.90 48.22 -5.98
C LEU A 259 10.16 46.84 -6.59
N TYR A 260 10.50 46.83 -7.87
CA TYR A 260 10.81 45.63 -8.63
C TYR A 260 12.26 45.73 -9.11
N VAL A 261 13.09 44.75 -8.77
CA VAL A 261 14.52 44.74 -9.12
C VAL A 261 14.86 43.46 -9.84
N GLU A 262 15.42 43.60 -11.03
CA GLU A 262 16.03 42.51 -11.77
C GLU A 262 17.54 42.63 -11.65
N VAL A 263 18.16 41.63 -11.03
CA VAL A 263 19.61 41.52 -10.92
C VAL A 263 20.08 40.59 -12.03
N GLY A 264 20.70 41.17 -13.05
CA GLY A 264 21.17 40.45 -14.23
C GLY A 264 22.33 39.51 -13.93
N GLU A 265 22.53 38.57 -14.86
CA GLU A 265 23.62 37.59 -14.86
C GLU A 265 24.98 38.25 -15.05
N ALA A 266 25.96 37.84 -14.24
CA ALA A 266 27.35 38.22 -14.41
C ALA A 266 28.06 37.24 -15.35
N ASP A 267 28.47 37.73 -16.52
CA ASP A 267 29.21 36.95 -17.51
C ASP A 267 30.72 37.04 -17.27
N GLY A 268 31.40 35.91 -17.40
CA GLY A 268 32.85 35.83 -17.28
C GLY A 268 33.52 34.94 -18.33
N SER A 269 34.83 35.11 -18.48
CA SER A 269 35.66 34.27 -19.34
C SER A 269 37.04 34.03 -18.75
N VAL A 270 37.55 32.82 -18.90
CA VAL A 270 38.90 32.43 -18.50
C VAL A 270 39.90 33.08 -19.45
N THR A 271 40.78 33.94 -18.92
CA THR A 271 41.72 34.73 -19.73
C THR A 271 43.11 34.14 -19.79
N SER A 272 43.56 33.41 -18.77
CA SER A 272 44.83 32.67 -18.81
C SER A 272 44.90 31.53 -17.79
N ILE A 273 45.62 30.46 -18.09
CA ILE A 273 45.89 29.34 -17.19
C ILE A 273 47.41 29.07 -17.18
N ASP A 274 48.05 29.14 -16.01
CA ASP A 274 49.44 28.74 -15.80
C ASP A 274 49.48 27.55 -14.84
N VAL A 275 49.46 26.37 -15.45
CA VAL A 275 49.40 25.07 -14.79
C VAL A 275 50.64 24.79 -13.94
N ALA A 276 51.83 25.19 -14.42
CA ALA A 276 53.10 24.97 -13.72
C ALA A 276 53.20 25.76 -12.40
N ASN A 277 52.53 26.92 -12.33
CA ASN A 277 52.45 27.72 -11.11
C ASN A 277 51.12 27.58 -10.36
N GLN A 278 50.21 26.72 -10.84
CA GLN A 278 48.87 26.52 -10.28
C GLN A 278 48.12 27.86 -10.12
N THR A 279 48.15 28.68 -11.18
CA THR A 279 47.46 29.98 -11.22
C THR A 279 46.57 30.11 -12.44
N ALA A 280 45.49 30.87 -12.30
CA ALA A 280 44.58 31.17 -13.40
C ALA A 280 44.06 32.61 -13.29
N GLN A 281 43.66 33.20 -14.40
CA GLN A 281 42.98 34.50 -14.44
C GLN A 281 41.66 34.36 -15.17
N ALA A 282 40.63 35.00 -14.64
CA ALA A 282 39.37 35.19 -15.33
C ALA A 282 38.98 36.66 -15.34
N THR A 283 38.22 37.07 -16.34
CA THR A 283 37.52 38.36 -16.33
C THR A 283 36.05 38.13 -16.09
N MET A 284 35.43 38.99 -15.30
CA MET A 284 34.00 38.92 -14.98
C MET A 284 33.40 40.31 -15.08
N THR A 285 32.19 40.38 -15.59
CA THR A 285 31.40 41.62 -15.68
C THR A 285 30.13 41.37 -14.88
N PRO A 286 29.87 42.09 -13.77
CA PRO A 286 28.60 42.01 -13.05
C PRO A 286 27.45 42.31 -14.01
N GLY A 287 26.33 41.62 -13.80
CA GLY A 287 25.16 41.78 -14.64
C GLY A 287 24.58 43.19 -14.59
N VAL A 288 23.71 43.47 -15.54
CA VAL A 288 22.92 44.69 -15.57
C VAL A 288 21.84 44.63 -14.49
N VAL A 289 21.70 45.70 -13.72
CA VAL A 289 20.55 45.84 -12.80
C VAL A 289 19.51 46.74 -13.45
N ASN A 290 18.27 46.25 -13.53
CA ASN A 290 17.10 47.05 -13.85
C ASN A 290 16.24 47.19 -12.59
N ALA A 291 15.72 48.39 -12.36
CA ALA A 291 14.85 48.65 -11.21
C ALA A 291 13.63 49.45 -11.66
N TYR A 292 12.47 49.14 -11.11
CA TYR A 292 11.20 49.76 -11.48
C TYR A 292 10.39 50.09 -10.23
N LEU A 293 9.74 51.25 -10.24
CA LEU A 293 8.84 51.70 -9.18
C LEU A 293 7.45 51.92 -9.77
N GLY A 294 6.42 51.40 -9.12
CA GLY A 294 5.04 51.45 -9.64
C GLY A 294 4.31 50.15 -9.36
N GLU A 295 3.41 49.77 -10.24
CA GLU A 295 2.70 48.47 -10.18
C GLU A 295 2.98 47.66 -11.44
N ILE A 296 3.48 46.44 -11.28
CA ILE A 296 3.64 45.44 -12.35
C ILE A 296 2.85 44.21 -11.94
N ASP A 297 2.04 43.67 -12.86
CA ASP A 297 1.27 42.44 -12.63
C ASP A 297 2.21 41.26 -12.29
N ASP A 298 1.95 40.57 -11.18
CA ASP A 298 2.83 39.51 -10.69
C ASP A 298 2.96 38.34 -11.68
N ALA A 299 1.91 38.04 -12.46
CA ALA A 299 1.95 37.02 -13.51
C ALA A 299 2.78 37.47 -14.72
N VAL A 300 3.00 38.77 -14.87
CA VAL A 300 3.90 39.35 -15.87
C VAL A 300 5.34 39.40 -15.37
N TYR A 301 5.54 39.85 -14.12
CA TYR A 301 6.86 40.04 -13.55
C TYR A 301 7.60 38.72 -13.30
N PHE A 302 6.92 37.72 -12.74
CA PHE A 302 7.49 36.39 -12.45
C PHE A 302 7.39 35.40 -13.63
N ALA A 303 7.05 35.87 -14.83
CA ALA A 303 7.14 35.09 -16.05
C ALA A 303 8.60 35.03 -16.54
N ARG A 304 9.27 33.89 -16.29
CA ARG A 304 10.71 33.65 -16.53
C ARG A 304 11.21 34.08 -17.92
N GLU A 305 10.46 33.78 -18.98
CA GLU A 305 10.88 34.06 -20.37
C GLU A 305 10.49 35.46 -20.86
N ARG A 306 9.79 36.26 -20.05
CA ARG A 306 9.29 37.58 -20.45
C ARG A 306 10.27 38.69 -20.07
N VAL A 307 10.64 39.51 -21.05
CA VAL A 307 11.40 40.75 -20.82
C VAL A 307 10.46 41.86 -20.36
N ILE A 308 10.82 42.56 -19.27
CA ILE A 308 10.04 43.69 -18.73
C ILE A 308 10.35 44.97 -19.50
N THR A 309 9.32 45.71 -19.88
CA THR A 309 9.43 46.95 -20.66
C THR A 309 8.73 48.12 -19.96
N ALA A 310 8.99 49.35 -20.41
CA ALA A 310 8.38 50.55 -19.84
C ALA A 310 6.84 50.56 -19.89
N ASP A 311 6.24 49.84 -20.85
CA ASP A 311 4.78 49.73 -20.99
C ASP A 311 4.15 48.78 -19.95
N ASP A 312 4.95 47.95 -19.29
CA ASP A 312 4.50 47.01 -18.26
C ASP A 312 4.38 47.69 -16.87
N ILE A 313 4.84 48.94 -16.73
CA ILE A 313 4.87 49.70 -15.46
C ILE A 313 3.62 50.59 -15.36
N GLY A 314 2.71 50.24 -14.45
CA GLY A 314 1.57 51.09 -14.09
C GLY A 314 1.92 52.16 -13.04
N THR A 315 1.19 53.28 -13.01
CA THR A 315 1.28 54.27 -11.93
C THR A 315 0.53 53.77 -10.70
N SER A 316 1.24 53.61 -9.58
CA SER A 316 0.64 53.23 -8.30
C SER A 316 0.36 54.46 -7.43
N THR A 317 -0.73 54.43 -6.66
CA THR A 317 -0.95 55.43 -5.61
C THR A 317 -0.02 55.08 -4.46
N ILE A 318 0.94 55.96 -4.19
CA ILE A 318 1.94 55.74 -3.14
C ILE A 318 1.54 56.39 -1.82
N ALA A 319 0.73 57.45 -1.83
CA ALA A 319 0.25 58.08 -0.59
C ALA A 319 -1.01 58.92 -0.83
N ASP A 320 -1.86 59.01 0.18
CA ASP A 320 -2.92 60.01 0.23
C ASP A 320 -2.39 61.33 0.82
N ALA A 321 -2.92 62.46 0.35
CA ALA A 321 -2.54 63.77 0.83
C ALA A 321 -3.76 64.68 1.07
N THR A 322 -3.62 65.60 2.01
CA THR A 322 -4.62 66.63 2.30
C THR A 322 -4.01 68.00 2.03
N VAL A 323 -4.56 68.72 1.07
CA VAL A 323 -4.14 70.08 0.70
C VAL A 323 -5.07 71.09 1.36
N THR A 324 -4.53 71.91 2.25
CA THR A 324 -5.24 72.99 2.95
C THR A 324 -4.83 74.35 2.39
N ILE A 325 -5.76 75.06 1.75
CA ILE A 325 -5.56 76.41 1.22
C ILE A 325 -6.09 77.43 2.24
N PRO A 326 -5.23 78.29 2.83
CA PRO A 326 -5.65 79.29 3.80
C PRO A 326 -6.62 80.29 3.20
N GLY A 327 -7.74 80.55 3.88
CA GLY A 327 -8.70 81.56 3.44
C GLY A 327 -8.12 82.98 3.52
N ILE A 328 -8.36 83.82 2.50
CA ILE A 328 -8.15 85.27 2.67
C ILE A 328 -9.17 85.80 3.68
N ALA A 329 -8.79 86.83 4.45
CA ALA A 329 -9.60 87.38 5.54
C ALA A 329 -11.09 87.41 5.15
N PHE A 330 -11.92 86.67 5.90
CA PHE A 330 -13.37 86.42 5.75
C PHE A 330 -13.84 85.15 5.00
N LEU A 331 -12.96 84.25 4.54
CA LEU A 331 -13.33 82.90 4.06
C LEU A 331 -12.69 81.79 4.93
N PRO A 332 -13.36 80.64 5.16
CA PRO A 332 -12.76 79.49 5.84
C PRO A 332 -11.73 78.78 4.95
N ASP A 333 -10.79 78.08 5.56
CA ASP A 333 -9.77 77.27 4.85
C ASP A 333 -10.45 76.19 4.00
N THR A 334 -9.92 75.95 2.80
CA THR A 334 -10.42 74.92 1.88
C THR A 334 -9.51 73.70 1.98
N VAL A 335 -10.09 72.55 2.33
CA VAL A 335 -9.37 71.29 2.50
C VAL A 335 -9.76 70.36 1.34
N ILE A 336 -8.77 69.86 0.61
CA ILE A 336 -8.92 69.02 -0.58
C ILE A 336 -8.17 67.71 -0.32
N ALA A 337 -8.86 66.58 -0.46
CA ALA A 337 -8.21 65.28 -0.49
C ALA A 337 -7.59 65.05 -1.86
N ALA A 338 -6.35 64.59 -1.90
CA ALA A 338 -5.56 64.33 -3.09
C ALA A 338 -4.92 62.94 -2.98
N SER A 339 -4.61 62.31 -4.11
CA SER A 339 -3.80 61.09 -4.12
C SER A 339 -2.51 61.35 -4.88
N ILE A 340 -1.39 60.87 -4.34
CA ILE A 340 -0.07 60.98 -4.95
C ILE A 340 0.21 59.67 -5.66
N ARG A 341 0.45 59.74 -6.96
CA ARG A 341 0.82 58.60 -7.79
C ARG A 341 2.27 58.73 -8.21
N ALA A 342 3.00 57.63 -8.21
CA ALA A 342 4.37 57.61 -8.69
C ALA A 342 4.65 56.40 -9.58
N SER A 343 5.56 56.61 -10.52
CA SER A 343 6.15 55.54 -11.32
C SER A 343 7.56 55.94 -11.72
N SER A 344 8.47 54.98 -11.78
CA SER A 344 9.81 55.18 -12.33
C SER A 344 10.26 53.97 -13.13
N ASN A 345 11.01 54.23 -14.20
CA ASN A 345 11.73 53.24 -14.96
C ASN A 345 13.23 53.51 -14.79
N GLY A 346 13.89 52.73 -13.93
CA GLY A 346 15.34 52.78 -13.76
C GLY A 346 16.02 52.12 -14.95
N GLU A 347 16.73 52.90 -15.76
CA GLU A 347 17.55 52.38 -16.86
C GLU A 347 18.62 51.40 -16.35
N THR A 348 18.96 50.42 -17.19
CA THR A 348 20.10 49.50 -17.08
C THR A 348 21.35 50.16 -16.50
N VAL A 349 21.71 49.78 -15.27
CA VAL A 349 22.96 50.20 -14.62
C VAL A 349 24.04 49.14 -14.89
N SER A 350 25.21 49.59 -15.39
CA SER A 350 26.37 48.73 -15.64
C SER A 350 27.54 49.13 -14.75
N PHE A 351 28.15 48.15 -14.08
CA PHE A 351 29.18 48.36 -13.06
C PHE A 351 30.63 48.18 -13.58
N GLY A 352 30.82 47.93 -14.88
CA GLY A 352 32.13 47.69 -15.50
C GLY A 352 32.66 46.27 -15.29
N SER A 353 33.78 45.89 -15.91
CA SER A 353 34.38 44.55 -15.78
C SER A 353 35.64 44.55 -14.92
N GLY A 354 35.88 43.45 -14.22
CA GLY A 354 37.07 43.22 -13.39
C GLY A 354 37.82 41.94 -13.74
N THR A 355 39.02 41.80 -13.20
CA THR A 355 39.89 40.63 -13.37
C THR A 355 40.06 39.94 -12.02
N LEU A 356 39.87 38.63 -12.00
CA LEU A 356 39.99 37.76 -10.83
C LEU A 356 41.22 36.89 -11.00
N ASP A 357 42.16 37.03 -10.06
CA ASP A 357 43.40 36.25 -10.03
C ASP A 357 43.26 35.09 -9.04
N PHE A 358 43.48 33.88 -9.53
CA PHE A 358 43.44 32.65 -8.78
C PHE A 358 44.83 32.04 -8.64
N THR A 359 45.15 31.55 -7.46
CA THR A 359 46.42 30.91 -7.11
C THR A 359 46.15 29.87 -6.03
N ALA A 360 46.66 28.66 -6.23
CA ALA A 360 46.51 27.57 -5.27
C ALA A 360 46.83 28.00 -3.81
N PRO A 361 46.17 27.39 -2.82
CA PRO A 361 45.33 26.18 -2.92
C PRO A 361 43.91 26.43 -3.43
N TYR A 362 43.38 25.46 -4.17
CA TYR A 362 42.00 25.36 -4.65
C TYR A 362 41.16 24.43 -3.75
N PRO A 363 39.81 24.51 -3.73
CA PRO A 363 38.98 25.48 -4.45
C PRO A 363 39.22 26.91 -3.94
N GLN A 364 39.17 27.88 -4.84
CA GLN A 364 39.41 29.26 -4.50
C GLN A 364 38.34 30.16 -5.11
N THR A 365 37.60 30.83 -4.24
CA THR A 365 36.63 31.86 -4.61
C THR A 365 37.33 33.22 -4.66
N ARG A 366 36.97 34.00 -5.69
CA ARG A 366 37.33 35.40 -5.82
C ARG A 366 36.08 36.20 -6.11
N GLU A 367 35.92 37.25 -5.33
CA GLU A 367 34.85 38.20 -5.47
C GLU A 367 35.35 39.37 -6.31
N LEU A 368 34.48 39.87 -7.18
CA LEU A 368 34.64 41.16 -7.81
C LEU A 368 34.04 42.22 -6.88
N ASP A 369 34.91 43.10 -6.36
CA ASP A 369 34.53 44.16 -5.42
C ASP A 369 33.30 44.95 -5.92
N VAL A 370 32.24 44.97 -5.11
CA VAL A 370 31.06 45.80 -5.34
C VAL A 370 31.48 47.28 -5.29
N PRO A 371 31.13 48.12 -6.28
CA PRO A 371 31.35 49.55 -6.19
C PRO A 371 30.69 50.11 -4.93
N ILE A 372 31.42 50.91 -4.13
CA ILE A 372 30.93 51.47 -2.85
C ILE A 372 29.63 52.30 -2.94
N ASN A 373 29.19 52.62 -4.15
CA ASN A 373 28.00 53.39 -4.48
C ASN A 373 27.05 52.62 -5.42
N ALA A 374 27.12 51.28 -5.47
CA ALA A 374 26.30 50.47 -6.38
C ALA A 374 24.80 50.65 -6.09
N VAL A 375 24.39 50.58 -4.81
CA VAL A 375 23.01 50.87 -4.38
C VAL A 375 22.63 52.31 -4.73
N ASP A 376 23.49 53.30 -4.46
CA ASP A 376 23.24 54.71 -4.81
C ASP A 376 23.06 54.93 -6.33
N GLN A 377 23.75 54.14 -7.17
CA GLN A 377 23.60 54.21 -8.63
C GLN A 377 22.26 53.64 -9.10
N VAL A 378 21.80 52.53 -8.50
CA VAL A 378 20.48 51.94 -8.78
C VAL A 378 19.36 52.86 -8.29
N VAL A 379 19.47 53.37 -7.06
CA VAL A 379 18.53 54.34 -6.48
C VAL A 379 18.50 55.62 -7.32
N GLY A 380 19.67 56.13 -7.72
CA GLY A 380 19.78 57.28 -8.62
C GLY A 380 19.08 57.04 -9.96
N GLY A 381 19.11 55.83 -10.50
CA GLY A 381 18.36 55.46 -11.71
C GLY A 381 16.84 55.57 -11.53
N ILE A 382 16.33 55.18 -10.36
CA ILE A 382 14.92 55.31 -9.98
C ILE A 382 14.55 56.78 -9.75
N THR A 383 15.31 57.53 -8.95
CA THR A 383 14.94 58.90 -8.57
C THR A 383 15.10 59.89 -9.72
N ASN A 384 16.09 59.70 -10.61
CA ASN A 384 16.24 60.55 -11.81
C ASN A 384 15.11 60.38 -12.83
N ASN A 385 14.44 59.22 -12.86
CA ASN A 385 13.33 58.91 -13.77
C ASN A 385 11.96 58.88 -13.05
N LEU A 386 11.92 59.32 -11.79
CA LEU A 386 10.70 59.30 -10.98
C LEU A 386 9.70 60.33 -11.49
N ASN A 387 8.57 59.84 -11.98
CA ASN A 387 7.41 60.65 -12.33
C ASN A 387 6.43 60.64 -11.15
N VAL A 388 6.21 61.80 -10.54
CA VAL A 388 5.24 61.98 -9.43
C VAL A 388 4.10 62.86 -9.94
N GLU A 389 2.89 62.33 -9.86
CA GLU A 389 1.66 63.03 -10.27
C GLU A 389 0.76 63.22 -9.05
N LEU A 390 0.19 64.41 -8.89
CA LEU A 390 -0.76 64.72 -7.84
C LEU A 390 -2.18 64.77 -8.43
N ASP A 391 -3.01 63.79 -8.09
CA ASP A 391 -4.42 63.77 -8.54
C ASP A 391 -5.28 64.63 -7.59
N LEU A 392 -5.63 65.83 -8.06
CA LEU A 392 -6.48 66.80 -7.34
C LEU A 392 -7.91 66.83 -7.90
N PRO A 393 -8.93 66.43 -7.11
CA PRO A 393 -10.33 66.55 -7.51
C PRO A 393 -10.83 67.98 -7.32
N GLY A 394 -10.53 68.87 -8.26
CA GLY A 394 -11.07 70.24 -8.26
C GLY A 394 -10.70 70.98 -9.54
N GLY A 395 -11.68 71.44 -10.32
CA GLY A 395 -11.43 72.18 -11.56
C GLY A 395 -10.76 73.56 -11.37
N PRO A 396 -11.02 74.57 -12.23
CA PRO A 396 -10.15 75.74 -12.52
C PRO A 396 -9.75 76.71 -11.38
N LEU A 397 -10.10 76.41 -10.13
CA LEU A 397 -9.74 77.13 -8.90
C LEU A 397 -8.38 76.70 -8.32
N VAL A 398 -7.87 75.49 -8.63
CA VAL A 398 -6.58 74.98 -8.15
C VAL A 398 -5.48 74.96 -9.21
N ASP A 399 -5.81 74.98 -10.51
CA ASP A 399 -4.86 75.03 -11.64
C ASP A 399 -3.71 76.06 -11.50
N PRO A 400 -3.92 77.29 -10.97
CA PRO A 400 -2.84 78.29 -10.90
C PRO A 400 -1.75 77.98 -9.87
N ILE A 401 -2.05 77.13 -8.88
CA ILE A 401 -1.14 76.77 -7.78
C ILE A 401 -0.78 75.28 -7.80
N GLU A 402 -1.50 74.46 -8.57
CA GLU A 402 -1.25 73.03 -8.79
C GLU A 402 0.20 72.75 -9.15
N SER A 403 0.74 73.41 -10.19
CA SER A 403 2.15 73.24 -10.57
C SER A 403 3.17 73.60 -9.48
N VAL A 404 2.81 74.47 -8.52
CA VAL A 404 3.68 74.84 -7.38
C VAL A 404 3.58 73.79 -6.27
N ILE A 405 2.39 73.24 -6.06
CA ILE A 405 2.12 72.17 -5.09
C ILE A 405 2.74 70.86 -5.58
N GLU A 406 2.51 70.49 -6.84
CA GLU A 406 3.04 69.29 -7.47
C GLU A 406 4.57 69.29 -7.49
N ALA A 407 5.23 70.43 -7.79
CA ALA A 407 6.68 70.52 -7.73
C ALA A 407 7.24 70.33 -6.31
N ALA A 408 6.55 70.84 -5.28
CA ALA A 408 6.97 70.69 -3.89
C ALA A 408 6.71 69.27 -3.37
N VAL A 409 5.57 68.66 -3.74
CA VAL A 409 5.22 67.27 -3.42
C VAL A 409 6.18 66.32 -4.12
N SER A 410 6.48 66.53 -5.41
CA SER A 410 7.44 65.74 -6.17
C SER A 410 8.84 65.75 -5.53
N THR A 411 9.31 66.92 -5.04
CA THR A 411 10.60 67.01 -4.33
C THR A 411 10.57 66.21 -3.02
N ALA A 412 9.53 66.40 -2.20
CA ALA A 412 9.42 65.72 -0.91
C ALA A 412 9.29 64.19 -1.07
N ILE A 413 8.50 63.75 -2.03
CA ILE A 413 8.32 62.32 -2.35
C ILE A 413 9.60 61.73 -2.92
N SER A 414 10.33 62.45 -3.77
CA SER A 414 11.62 61.98 -4.29
C SER A 414 12.63 61.73 -3.18
N ASP A 415 12.72 62.62 -2.19
CA ASP A 415 13.64 62.45 -1.05
C ASP A 415 13.25 61.24 -0.18
N ILE A 416 11.94 61.04 0.06
CA ILE A 416 11.45 59.89 0.85
C ILE A 416 11.70 58.57 0.11
N VAL A 417 11.43 58.53 -1.19
CA VAL A 417 11.64 57.35 -2.03
C VAL A 417 13.13 57.01 -2.13
N ASP A 418 14.01 58.02 -2.22
CA ASP A 418 15.47 57.85 -2.19
C ASP A 418 15.94 57.19 -0.89
N ASP A 419 15.55 57.75 0.26
CA ASP A 419 15.92 57.24 1.58
C ASP A 419 15.35 55.84 1.86
N ALA A 420 14.09 55.60 1.46
CA ALA A 420 13.40 54.33 1.67
C ALA A 420 13.99 53.19 0.84
N ILE A 421 14.23 53.43 -0.46
CA ILE A 421 14.79 52.42 -1.36
C ILE A 421 16.25 52.14 -1.03
N THR A 422 17.04 53.17 -0.71
CA THR A 422 18.45 53.00 -0.32
C THR A 422 18.57 52.09 0.90
N GLN A 423 17.72 52.31 1.91
CA GLN A 423 17.71 51.49 3.11
C GLN A 423 17.13 50.08 2.87
N ALA A 424 16.05 49.94 2.09
CA ALA A 424 15.47 48.63 1.79
C ALA A 424 16.43 47.75 0.96
N LEU A 425 17.05 48.32 -0.09
CA LEU A 425 18.02 47.60 -0.90
C LEU A 425 19.30 47.29 -0.11
N GLY A 426 19.85 48.24 0.63
CA GLY A 426 21.13 48.06 1.32
C GLY A 426 21.06 47.24 2.63
N GLN A 427 19.94 47.27 3.36
CA GLN A 427 19.84 46.64 4.68
C GLN A 427 18.97 45.38 4.74
N ALA A 428 18.06 45.18 3.78
CA ALA A 428 17.24 43.97 3.73
C ALA A 428 17.57 43.10 2.51
N VAL A 429 17.66 43.69 1.32
CA VAL A 429 17.70 42.88 0.08
C VAL A 429 19.11 42.43 -0.27
N ASP A 430 20.08 43.34 -0.32
CA ASP A 430 21.48 42.99 -0.65
C ASP A 430 22.09 41.96 0.33
N PRO A 431 21.84 42.02 1.66
CA PRO A 431 22.30 40.98 2.59
C PRO A 431 21.64 39.61 2.38
N VAL A 432 20.35 39.57 2.04
CA VAL A 432 19.62 38.31 1.75
C VAL A 432 20.08 37.72 0.42
N LEU A 433 20.27 38.55 -0.60
CA LEU A 433 20.86 38.14 -1.86
C LEU A 433 22.31 37.67 -1.65
N ALA A 434 23.09 38.32 -0.78
CA ALA A 434 24.48 37.95 -0.46
C ALA A 434 24.57 36.62 0.33
N ALA A 435 23.56 36.28 1.13
CA ALA A 435 23.43 34.95 1.74
C ALA A 435 23.11 33.86 0.71
N LEU A 436 22.50 34.26 -0.41
CA LEU A 436 22.38 33.47 -1.63
C LEU A 436 23.56 33.70 -2.59
N GLY A 437 24.58 34.47 -2.14
CA GLY A 437 25.83 34.94 -2.77
C GLY A 437 25.74 35.81 -4.03
N ILE A 438 24.61 36.45 -4.24
CA ILE A 438 24.37 37.41 -5.31
C ILE A 438 24.44 38.80 -4.67
N THR A 439 25.16 39.74 -5.25
CA THR A 439 25.25 41.10 -4.71
C THR A 439 24.93 42.12 -5.79
N ILE A 440 24.36 43.25 -5.41
CA ILE A 440 24.05 44.32 -6.36
C ILE A 440 25.36 44.96 -6.84
N GLY A 441 25.73 44.67 -8.09
CA GLY A 441 26.92 45.24 -8.74
C GLY A 441 28.24 44.54 -8.44
N GLY A 442 28.20 43.38 -7.77
CA GLY A 442 29.34 42.47 -7.60
C GLY A 442 29.12 41.14 -8.32
N GLY A 443 30.08 40.25 -8.18
CA GLY A 443 29.99 38.89 -8.73
C GLY A 443 31.12 38.03 -8.23
N GLU A 444 30.89 36.73 -8.09
CA GLU A 444 31.88 35.80 -7.58
C GLU A 444 32.14 34.68 -8.59
N ALA A 445 33.40 34.28 -8.66
CA ALA A 445 33.79 33.09 -9.40
C ALA A 445 34.65 32.20 -8.52
N THR A 446 34.36 30.90 -8.57
CA THR A 446 35.11 29.87 -7.85
C THR A 446 35.81 28.97 -8.86
N VAL A 447 37.13 28.91 -8.75
CA VAL A 447 37.95 27.94 -9.45
C VAL A 447 38.10 26.72 -8.55
N LEU A 448 37.68 25.56 -9.03
CA LEU A 448 37.72 24.31 -8.28
C LEU A 448 39.10 23.63 -8.34
N GLY A 449 39.86 23.90 -9.40
CA GLY A 449 41.22 23.39 -9.58
C GLY A 449 41.83 23.79 -10.92
N VAL A 450 43.16 23.67 -11.01
CA VAL A 450 43.93 23.75 -12.27
C VAL A 450 44.65 22.41 -12.39
N SER A 451 44.17 21.50 -13.24
CA SER A 451 44.77 20.17 -13.37
C SER A 451 45.81 20.10 -14.50
N ASP A 452 46.90 19.36 -14.25
CA ASP A 452 47.88 18.89 -15.25
C ASP A 452 47.97 17.36 -15.33
N THR A 453 47.22 16.60 -14.50
CA THR A 453 47.39 15.15 -14.40
C THR A 453 46.20 14.42 -14.99
N CYS A 454 46.53 13.45 -15.82
CA CYS A 454 45.67 12.29 -16.03
C CYS A 454 45.88 11.42 -14.79
N ASP A 455 44.80 11.17 -14.04
CA ASP A 455 44.81 10.21 -12.94
C ASP A 455 44.23 8.90 -13.51
N ASP A 456 44.64 7.78 -12.95
CA ASP A 456 44.03 6.47 -13.21
C ASP A 456 42.69 6.43 -12.44
N PHE A 457 41.59 6.10 -13.11
CA PHE A 457 40.23 6.10 -12.53
C PHE A 457 39.65 4.70 -12.60
N GLY A 458 39.00 4.24 -11.53
CA GLY A 458 38.17 3.04 -11.64
C GLY A 458 36.99 3.27 -12.58
N ASP A 459 36.38 2.20 -13.06
CA ASP A 459 35.44 2.25 -14.18
C ASP A 459 34.10 1.53 -13.89
N CYS A 460 33.90 1.11 -12.63
CA CYS A 460 32.61 0.61 -12.16
C CYS A 460 31.47 1.62 -12.42
N PRO A 461 30.24 1.13 -12.68
CA PRO A 461 29.10 2.00 -12.97
C PRO A 461 28.75 2.93 -11.79
N ILE A 462 28.79 4.25 -12.03
CA ILE A 462 28.50 5.28 -11.00
C ILE A 462 27.06 5.79 -11.05
N SER A 463 26.28 5.28 -12.00
CA SER A 463 24.86 5.57 -12.12
C SER A 463 24.13 4.44 -12.83
N GLY A 464 22.81 4.36 -12.63
CA GLY A 464 21.97 3.31 -13.20
C GLY A 464 21.37 2.42 -12.12
N THR A 465 20.93 1.23 -12.51
CA THR A 465 20.35 0.24 -11.60
C THR A 465 21.46 -0.64 -11.06
N ALA A 466 21.55 -0.80 -9.74
CA ALA A 466 22.52 -1.70 -9.13
C ALA A 466 22.26 -3.18 -9.49
N PRO A 467 23.27 -4.08 -9.36
CA PRO A 467 23.11 -5.50 -9.69
C PRO A 467 21.96 -6.23 -8.97
N ASP A 468 21.56 -5.77 -7.79
CA ASP A 468 20.41 -6.30 -7.03
C ASP A 468 19.03 -5.85 -7.55
N GLY A 469 19.00 -4.86 -8.44
CA GLY A 469 17.79 -4.28 -9.04
C GLY A 469 17.04 -3.28 -8.16
N THR A 470 17.51 -2.93 -6.96
CA THR A 470 16.72 -2.19 -5.95
C THR A 470 17.20 -0.76 -5.65
N SER A 471 18.45 -0.41 -5.97
CA SER A 471 19.05 0.90 -5.69
C SER A 471 19.60 1.62 -6.93
N THR A 472 19.92 2.91 -6.79
CA THR A 472 20.75 3.65 -7.76
C THR A 472 22.21 3.26 -7.53
N ASN A 473 22.84 2.73 -8.59
CA ASN A 473 24.22 2.30 -8.56
C ASN A 473 25.15 3.49 -8.25
N ALA A 474 26.08 3.33 -7.30
CA ALA A 474 26.89 4.41 -6.76
C ALA A 474 28.24 3.90 -6.23
N TYR A 475 28.96 3.10 -7.04
CA TYR A 475 30.28 2.57 -6.68
C TYR A 475 31.36 3.64 -6.46
N GLY A 476 31.07 4.91 -6.71
CA GLY A 476 32.00 6.02 -6.50
C GLY A 476 33.03 6.15 -7.64
N THR A 477 33.84 7.21 -7.57
CA THR A 477 34.83 7.57 -8.59
C THR A 477 36.24 7.53 -7.99
N PRO A 478 36.79 6.35 -7.65
CA PRO A 478 38.14 6.24 -7.11
C PRO A 478 39.13 6.70 -8.16
N SER A 479 40.25 7.26 -7.71
CA SER A 479 41.34 7.62 -8.61
C SER A 479 42.70 7.51 -7.94
N HIS A 480 43.74 7.29 -8.74
CA HIS A 480 45.12 7.21 -8.33
C HIS A 480 45.97 8.15 -9.18
N ALA A 481 46.84 8.92 -8.54
CA ALA A 481 47.89 9.61 -9.29
C ALA A 481 48.85 8.57 -9.89
N LEU A 482 49.20 8.72 -11.17
CA LEU A 482 50.02 7.72 -11.87
C LEU A 482 51.39 7.48 -11.22
N SER A 483 51.81 6.22 -11.20
CA SER A 483 53.09 5.79 -10.64
C SER A 483 53.81 4.82 -11.58
N ASP A 484 55.02 5.17 -12.02
CA ASP A 484 55.84 4.33 -12.90
C ASP A 484 56.40 3.07 -12.21
N ASP A 485 56.39 3.00 -10.87
CA ASP A 485 57.10 1.99 -10.08
C ASP A 485 56.19 1.25 -9.08
N LEU A 486 54.94 1.67 -8.88
CA LEU A 486 53.98 1.10 -7.93
C LEU A 486 52.60 0.99 -8.60
N TYR A 487 52.18 -0.22 -8.99
CA TYR A 487 50.97 -0.48 -9.78
C TYR A 487 50.54 -1.96 -9.65
N LEU A 488 49.32 -2.31 -10.00
CA LEU A 488 48.76 -3.64 -10.14
C LEU A 488 49.24 -4.28 -11.46
N GLY A 489 49.50 -5.58 -11.46
CA GLY A 489 49.82 -6.29 -12.70
C GLY A 489 51.22 -6.10 -13.27
N LEU A 490 51.34 -6.18 -14.60
CA LEU A 490 52.59 -6.17 -15.37
C LEU A 490 52.74 -4.95 -16.27
N VAL A 491 51.65 -4.21 -16.50
CA VAL A 491 51.61 -2.97 -17.27
C VAL A 491 51.41 -1.82 -16.29
N PRO A 492 52.19 -0.72 -16.38
CA PRO A 492 51.94 0.44 -15.52
C PRO A 492 50.64 1.15 -15.90
N ALA A 493 49.93 1.61 -14.87
CA ALA A 493 48.73 2.44 -14.96
C ALA A 493 48.81 3.51 -16.04
N ASP A 494 47.81 3.55 -16.90
CA ASP A 494 47.57 4.59 -17.88
C ASP A 494 46.63 5.68 -17.31
N GLY A 495 46.53 6.81 -18.02
CA GLY A 495 46.01 8.04 -17.43
C GLY A 495 44.77 8.54 -18.14
N ASP A 496 43.71 8.76 -17.39
CA ASP A 496 42.45 9.27 -17.89
C ASP A 496 42.22 10.76 -17.64
N ALA A 497 41.57 11.40 -18.62
CA ALA A 497 41.15 12.80 -18.52
C ALA A 497 39.89 12.97 -17.65
N GLN A 498 39.10 11.90 -17.50
CA GLN A 498 37.86 11.83 -16.74
C GLN A 498 37.51 10.36 -16.46
N HIS A 499 36.79 10.09 -15.37
CA HIS A 499 36.20 8.80 -15.06
C HIS A 499 35.32 8.29 -16.22
N ARG A 500 35.51 7.03 -16.63
CA ARG A 500 34.76 6.38 -17.72
C ARG A 500 34.06 5.15 -17.21
N ASP A 501 32.87 5.33 -16.66
CA ASP A 501 32.11 4.21 -16.16
C ASP A 501 31.48 3.36 -17.28
N SER A 502 31.42 2.06 -17.07
CA SER A 502 30.77 1.13 -17.99
C SER A 502 29.91 0.11 -17.23
N ALA A 503 28.96 -0.52 -17.93
CA ALA A 503 28.06 -1.49 -17.31
C ALA A 503 28.74 -2.84 -17.00
N ASP A 504 29.95 -3.04 -17.52
CA ASP A 504 30.72 -4.27 -17.46
C ASP A 504 32.14 -4.07 -16.90
N ALA A 505 32.43 -2.88 -16.36
CA ALA A 505 33.75 -2.50 -15.86
C ALA A 505 34.86 -2.78 -16.89
N GLN A 506 34.69 -2.24 -18.12
CA GLN A 506 35.68 -2.16 -19.20
C GLN A 506 35.73 -0.76 -19.89
N GLY A 507 35.42 0.31 -19.17
CA GLY A 507 35.15 1.65 -19.72
C GLY A 507 36.40 2.42 -20.14
N ASP A 508 37.45 2.30 -19.34
CA ASP A 508 38.82 2.75 -19.53
C ASP A 508 39.67 1.76 -20.35
N ASP A 509 39.37 0.45 -20.36
CA ASP A 509 40.01 -0.59 -21.20
C ASP A 509 40.07 -0.24 -22.71
N THR A 510 39.17 0.65 -23.15
CA THR A 510 39.04 1.05 -24.56
C THR A 510 39.86 2.29 -24.93
N THR A 511 40.44 2.95 -23.94
CA THR A 511 41.41 4.04 -24.07
C THR A 511 42.83 3.53 -23.80
N GLY A 512 43.84 4.22 -24.36
CA GLY A 512 45.25 3.86 -24.12
C GLY A 512 45.61 2.38 -24.29
N ALA A 513 46.12 1.72 -23.24
CA ALA A 513 46.66 0.37 -23.26
C ALA A 513 46.28 -0.48 -22.02
N ASP A 514 45.06 -1.02 -21.99
CA ASP A 514 44.56 -2.18 -21.20
C ASP A 514 45.58 -2.72 -20.18
N ASP A 515 45.53 -2.09 -19.01
CA ASP A 515 46.39 -2.22 -17.84
C ASP A 515 45.71 -3.00 -16.71
N GLU A 516 44.46 -3.44 -16.90
CA GLU A 516 43.65 -4.29 -16.01
C GLU A 516 44.15 -5.76 -16.00
N ASP A 517 45.42 -5.96 -15.68
CA ASP A 517 46.12 -7.24 -15.69
C ASP A 517 46.62 -7.71 -14.31
N GLY A 518 46.28 -6.98 -13.25
CA GLY A 518 46.61 -7.25 -11.86
C GLY A 518 45.91 -8.46 -11.25
N VAL A 519 44.66 -8.74 -11.62
CA VAL A 519 43.84 -9.77 -10.98
C VAL A 519 43.27 -10.76 -11.99
N SER A 520 43.45 -12.05 -11.71
CA SER A 520 42.82 -13.12 -12.49
C SER A 520 41.85 -13.92 -11.63
N PHE A 521 40.58 -13.89 -12.00
CA PHE A 521 39.52 -14.61 -11.30
C PHE A 521 39.42 -16.08 -11.75
N PRO A 522 39.53 -17.06 -10.85
CA PRO A 522 39.07 -18.42 -11.12
C PRO A 522 37.54 -18.45 -11.12
N ALA A 523 36.93 -19.57 -11.54
CA ALA A 523 35.48 -19.75 -11.40
C ALA A 523 35.11 -19.69 -9.91
N LEU A 524 34.37 -18.64 -9.51
CA LEU A 524 33.96 -18.42 -8.13
C LEU A 524 32.62 -19.10 -7.88
N ALA A 525 32.66 -20.30 -7.30
CA ALA A 525 31.44 -21.02 -6.94
C ALA A 525 30.86 -20.49 -5.63
N LYS A 526 29.55 -20.27 -5.60
CA LYS A 526 28.85 -19.84 -4.37
C LYS A 526 29.05 -20.85 -3.25
N GLY A 527 29.59 -20.39 -2.11
CA GLY A 527 29.88 -21.22 -0.94
C GLY A 527 31.31 -21.78 -0.87
N ASP A 528 32.16 -21.56 -1.86
CA ASP A 528 33.54 -22.05 -1.89
C ASP A 528 34.54 -21.10 -1.22
N ASP A 529 35.61 -21.68 -0.67
CA ASP A 529 36.82 -20.96 -0.24
C ASP A 529 37.84 -20.97 -1.39
N VAL A 530 38.24 -19.78 -1.84
CA VAL A 530 39.16 -19.55 -2.96
C VAL A 530 40.33 -18.67 -2.51
N VAL A 531 41.47 -18.75 -3.19
CA VAL A 531 42.58 -17.81 -3.00
C VAL A 531 42.81 -17.09 -4.33
N LEU A 532 42.65 -15.77 -4.34
CA LEU A 532 42.99 -14.91 -5.46
C LEU A 532 44.47 -14.55 -5.37
N ASN A 533 45.17 -14.60 -6.50
CA ASN A 533 46.55 -14.14 -6.60
C ASN A 533 46.54 -12.80 -7.34
N VAL A 534 46.85 -11.73 -6.62
CA VAL A 534 46.94 -10.36 -7.15
C VAL A 534 48.39 -10.09 -7.50
N THR A 535 48.67 -9.81 -8.77
CA THR A 535 50.01 -9.46 -9.23
C THR A 535 50.24 -7.97 -8.94
N VAL A 536 51.42 -7.62 -8.41
CA VAL A 536 51.77 -6.24 -8.07
C VAL A 536 53.19 -5.91 -8.50
N ALA A 537 53.43 -4.64 -8.87
CA ALA A 537 54.74 -4.06 -9.07
C ALA A 537 55.02 -3.04 -7.97
N GLU A 538 56.18 -3.12 -7.33
CA GLU A 538 56.57 -2.16 -6.29
C GLU A 538 58.09 -1.87 -6.31
N PRO A 539 58.53 -0.66 -5.89
CA PRO A 539 59.93 -0.27 -5.96
C PRO A 539 60.83 -1.05 -4.99
N SER A 540 60.26 -1.59 -3.91
CA SER A 540 60.93 -2.53 -3.00
C SER A 540 59.91 -3.30 -2.16
N THR A 541 60.25 -4.50 -1.71
CA THR A 541 59.35 -5.37 -0.91
C THR A 541 58.62 -4.63 0.22
N ALA A 542 57.30 -4.80 0.29
CA ALA A 542 56.39 -4.28 1.31
C ALA A 542 56.31 -2.75 1.39
N THR A 543 56.31 -2.09 0.24
CA THR A 543 56.10 -0.64 0.11
C THR A 543 54.69 -0.25 -0.31
N GLY A 544 53.97 -1.10 -1.04
CA GLY A 544 52.55 -0.89 -1.33
C GLY A 544 51.61 -1.58 -0.34
N TYR A 545 50.39 -1.06 -0.26
CA TYR A 545 49.26 -1.62 0.48
C TYR A 545 48.13 -1.89 -0.51
N LEU A 546 47.61 -3.12 -0.49
CA LEU A 546 46.47 -3.56 -1.29
C LEU A 546 45.20 -3.52 -0.44
N MET A 547 44.25 -2.71 -0.89
CA MET A 547 42.86 -2.74 -0.46
C MET A 547 42.00 -3.34 -1.57
N ALA A 548 41.04 -4.21 -1.22
CA ALA A 548 40.12 -4.75 -2.21
C ALA A 548 38.73 -5.07 -1.63
N TRP A 549 37.70 -4.95 -2.47
CA TRP A 549 36.29 -5.16 -2.13
C TRP A 549 35.58 -6.04 -3.16
N VAL A 550 34.55 -6.76 -2.74
CA VAL A 550 33.59 -7.45 -3.63
C VAL A 550 32.19 -7.13 -3.14
N ASP A 551 31.39 -6.47 -3.97
CA ASP A 551 30.00 -6.14 -3.64
C ASP A 551 29.17 -7.45 -3.60
N TRP A 552 28.95 -7.99 -2.41
CA TRP A 552 28.33 -9.30 -2.25
C TRP A 552 26.82 -9.23 -2.35
N ASP A 553 26.21 -8.13 -1.92
CA ASP A 553 24.76 -7.97 -1.91
C ASP A 553 24.22 -7.25 -3.16
N GLY A 554 25.10 -6.69 -3.98
CA GLY A 554 24.82 -6.08 -5.27
C GLY A 554 24.13 -4.74 -5.13
N ASN A 555 24.22 -4.12 -3.96
CA ASN A 555 23.48 -2.90 -3.61
C ASN A 555 24.07 -1.65 -4.29
N GLY A 556 25.16 -1.80 -5.04
CA GLY A 556 25.77 -0.70 -5.81
C GLY A 556 26.74 0.15 -4.99
N VAL A 557 27.18 -0.30 -3.82
CA VAL A 557 28.11 0.37 -2.91
C VAL A 557 29.07 -0.67 -2.32
N PHE A 558 30.35 -0.32 -2.14
CA PHE A 558 31.30 -1.18 -1.44
C PHE A 558 31.30 -0.90 0.07
N ASP A 559 30.67 -1.79 0.84
CA ASP A 559 30.47 -1.66 2.28
C ASP A 559 31.64 -2.20 3.12
N ALA A 560 31.68 -1.85 4.42
CA ALA A 560 32.70 -2.34 5.34
C ALA A 560 32.70 -3.87 5.52
N GLY A 561 31.56 -4.53 5.26
CA GLY A 561 31.42 -5.99 5.29
C GLY A 561 31.99 -6.71 4.05
N GLU A 562 32.43 -5.94 3.05
CA GLU A 562 32.75 -6.43 1.70
C GLU A 562 34.25 -6.33 1.38
N VAL A 563 35.03 -5.85 2.35
CA VAL A 563 36.50 -5.81 2.29
C VAL A 563 37.05 -7.24 2.24
N ILE A 564 37.78 -7.57 1.16
CA ILE A 564 38.44 -8.86 0.97
C ILE A 564 39.96 -8.77 1.12
N ALA A 565 40.54 -7.58 0.99
CA ALA A 565 41.93 -7.29 1.34
C ALA A 565 41.98 -5.99 2.14
N ASP A 566 42.65 -6.05 3.30
CA ASP A 566 42.82 -4.94 4.23
C ASP A 566 44.33 -4.69 4.43
N ASP A 567 44.86 -3.70 3.72
CA ASP A 567 46.27 -3.28 3.72
C ASP A 567 47.28 -4.45 3.54
N LEU A 568 46.96 -5.39 2.65
CA LEU A 568 47.86 -6.52 2.37
C LEU A 568 49.10 -6.06 1.62
N GLN A 569 50.24 -6.69 1.90
CA GLN A 569 51.52 -6.32 1.29
C GLN A 569 52.22 -7.56 0.70
N ASP A 570 53.00 -7.34 -0.37
CA ASP A 570 53.96 -8.33 -0.84
C ASP A 570 55.17 -8.36 0.11
N THR A 571 55.12 -9.24 1.11
CA THR A 571 56.16 -9.32 2.16
C THR A 571 57.33 -10.22 1.80
N ASP A 572 57.20 -11.08 0.79
CA ASP A 572 58.26 -11.99 0.35
C ASP A 572 58.96 -11.54 -0.93
N GLY A 573 58.41 -10.51 -1.60
CA GLY A 573 58.98 -9.82 -2.75
C GLY A 573 58.89 -10.64 -4.03
N ASP A 574 57.89 -11.52 -4.14
CA ASP A 574 57.69 -12.36 -5.31
C ASP A 574 56.79 -11.71 -6.39
N GLY A 575 56.24 -10.52 -6.10
CA GLY A 575 55.35 -9.75 -6.97
C GLY A 575 53.91 -10.25 -6.95
N THR A 576 53.51 -11.02 -5.93
CA THR A 576 52.15 -11.56 -5.81
C THR A 576 51.63 -11.51 -4.39
N ILE A 577 50.42 -10.98 -4.22
CA ILE A 577 49.69 -10.97 -2.94
C ILE A 577 48.58 -12.03 -3.01
N ALA A 578 48.61 -12.98 -2.08
CA ALA A 578 47.57 -13.99 -1.96
C ALA A 578 46.42 -13.49 -1.07
N VAL A 579 45.22 -13.35 -1.65
CA VAL A 579 44.01 -12.86 -0.99
C VAL A 579 43.05 -14.04 -0.78
N PRO A 580 42.89 -14.56 0.46
CA PRO A 580 41.90 -15.59 0.75
C PRO A 580 40.48 -15.00 0.72
N LEU A 581 39.58 -15.68 0.00
CA LEU A 581 38.21 -15.25 -0.26
C LEU A 581 37.23 -16.39 0.05
N THR A 582 36.14 -16.10 0.75
CA THR A 582 35.01 -17.04 0.92
C THR A 582 33.80 -16.47 0.18
N VAL A 583 33.28 -17.20 -0.82
CA VAL A 583 32.12 -16.76 -1.59
C VAL A 583 30.83 -17.06 -0.80
N PRO A 584 29.95 -16.09 -0.51
CA PRO A 584 28.74 -16.33 0.27
C PRO A 584 27.78 -17.32 -0.41
N ALA A 585 27.36 -18.37 0.30
CA ALA A 585 26.48 -19.42 -0.23
C ALA A 585 25.04 -18.94 -0.50
N GLY A 586 24.56 -17.95 0.26
CA GLY A 586 23.21 -17.38 0.12
C GLY A 586 23.10 -16.22 -0.87
N ASN A 587 24.15 -15.95 -1.65
CA ASN A 587 24.17 -14.81 -2.56
C ASN A 587 23.16 -15.03 -3.71
N PRO A 588 22.13 -14.17 -3.87
CA PRO A 588 21.15 -14.32 -4.95
C PRO A 588 21.69 -13.87 -6.33
N LEU A 589 22.79 -13.13 -6.38
CA LEU A 589 23.31 -12.51 -7.60
C LEU A 589 24.03 -13.50 -8.50
N SER A 590 23.94 -13.29 -9.81
CA SER A 590 24.74 -14.04 -10.80
C SER A 590 25.99 -13.26 -11.22
N THR A 591 25.96 -11.93 -11.13
CA THR A 591 27.06 -11.03 -11.46
C THR A 591 27.13 -9.87 -10.45
N THR A 592 28.32 -9.38 -10.15
CA THR A 592 28.58 -8.20 -9.31
C THR A 592 29.92 -7.56 -9.68
N PHE A 593 30.39 -6.56 -8.94
CA PHE A 593 31.68 -5.90 -9.15
C PHE A 593 32.66 -6.12 -8.00
N ALA A 594 33.94 -6.05 -8.32
CA ALA A 594 35.05 -6.04 -7.36
C ALA A 594 36.00 -4.89 -7.69
N ARG A 595 36.64 -4.35 -6.66
CA ARG A 595 37.59 -3.23 -6.78
C ARG A 595 38.89 -3.56 -6.09
N PHE A 596 40.01 -3.24 -6.72
CA PHE A 596 41.36 -3.40 -6.18
C PHE A 596 42.08 -2.06 -6.24
N ARG A 597 42.66 -1.63 -5.12
CA ARG A 597 43.40 -0.37 -5.02
C ARG A 597 44.76 -0.65 -4.42
N TYR A 598 45.82 -0.31 -5.14
CA TYR A 598 47.19 -0.50 -4.68
C TYR A 598 47.92 0.84 -4.62
N SER A 599 48.46 1.19 -3.46
CA SER A 599 49.09 2.50 -3.22
C SER A 599 50.16 2.45 -2.15
N SER A 600 51.00 3.50 -2.06
CA SER A 600 51.91 3.65 -0.93
C SER A 600 51.18 4.11 0.34
N GLN A 601 49.92 4.54 0.19
CA GLN A 601 49.01 4.91 1.26
C GLN A 601 48.25 3.68 1.78
N ALA A 602 48.23 3.53 3.11
CA ALA A 602 47.43 2.55 3.84
C ALA A 602 46.01 3.08 4.13
N GLU A 603 45.09 2.18 4.48
CA GLU A 603 43.70 2.47 4.85
C GLU A 603 42.94 3.24 3.74
N LEU A 604 43.13 2.85 2.48
CA LEU A 604 42.38 3.43 1.38
C LEU A 604 40.89 3.07 1.49
N ALA A 605 40.03 4.07 1.29
CA ALA A 605 38.59 3.84 1.14
C ALA A 605 38.28 3.27 -0.26
N SER A 606 37.08 2.71 -0.43
CA SER A 606 36.60 2.20 -1.72
C SER A 606 36.45 3.31 -2.78
N ASP A 607 36.35 4.58 -2.37
CA ASP A 607 36.23 5.77 -3.22
C ASP A 607 37.24 6.86 -2.80
N GLY A 608 37.44 7.89 -3.64
CA GLY A 608 38.33 9.03 -3.42
C GLY A 608 39.72 8.89 -4.04
N LEU A 609 40.53 9.95 -3.94
CA LEU A 609 41.86 10.04 -4.56
C LEU A 609 42.96 9.43 -3.69
N ALA A 610 43.77 8.54 -4.26
CA ALA A 610 45.02 8.04 -3.69
C ALA A 610 46.23 8.83 -4.19
N THR A 611 47.28 8.90 -3.36
CA THR A 611 48.46 9.73 -3.62
C THR A 611 49.34 9.25 -4.77
N ASP A 612 49.28 7.96 -5.06
CA ASP A 612 50.04 7.23 -6.07
C ASP A 612 49.46 5.81 -6.20
N GLY A 613 49.75 5.14 -7.31
CA GLY A 613 49.41 3.74 -7.49
C GLY A 613 48.43 3.51 -8.61
N GLU A 614 47.56 2.51 -8.45
CA GLU A 614 46.55 2.11 -9.44
C GLU A 614 45.26 1.60 -8.78
N VAL A 615 44.14 1.76 -9.48
CA VAL A 615 42.83 1.18 -9.20
C VAL A 615 42.36 0.34 -10.38
N GLU A 616 42.00 -0.91 -10.11
CA GLU A 616 41.39 -1.80 -11.12
C GLU A 616 40.00 -2.26 -10.63
N ASP A 617 39.03 -2.25 -11.51
CA ASP A 617 37.66 -2.68 -11.29
C ASP A 617 37.35 -3.90 -12.16
N TYR A 618 36.52 -4.83 -11.66
CA TYR A 618 36.24 -6.08 -12.36
C TYR A 618 34.78 -6.50 -12.22
N ALA A 619 34.15 -6.87 -13.34
CA ALA A 619 32.88 -7.60 -13.33
C ALA A 619 33.09 -9.07 -12.96
N ILE A 620 32.48 -9.51 -11.86
CA ILE A 620 32.56 -10.86 -11.31
C ILE A 620 31.31 -11.65 -11.68
N VAL A 621 31.50 -12.89 -12.11
CA VAL A 621 30.41 -13.85 -12.36
C VAL A 621 30.52 -15.01 -11.38
N PHE A 622 29.46 -15.26 -10.61
CA PHE A 622 29.40 -16.40 -9.72
C PHE A 622 28.86 -17.63 -10.44
N VAL A 623 29.50 -18.79 -10.25
CA VAL A 623 28.97 -20.07 -10.72
C VAL A 623 28.18 -20.74 -9.60
N THR A 624 27.00 -21.27 -9.91
CA THR A 624 26.22 -22.05 -8.95
C THR A 624 26.67 -23.51 -8.99
N PRO A 625 26.84 -24.19 -7.84
CA PRO A 625 27.00 -25.64 -7.85
C PRO A 625 25.68 -26.26 -8.35
N GLU A 626 25.76 -27.07 -9.40
CA GLU A 626 24.62 -27.66 -10.11
C GLU A 626 24.52 -29.17 -9.89
N GLY A 627 23.31 -29.71 -9.98
CA GLY A 627 23.02 -31.14 -10.12
C GLY A 627 21.89 -31.38 -11.12
N SER A 628 21.24 -32.54 -11.04
CA SER A 628 20.09 -32.86 -11.90
C SER A 628 18.92 -33.47 -11.13
N ILE A 629 17.72 -33.35 -11.68
CA ILE A 629 16.48 -33.99 -11.18
C ILE A 629 15.93 -34.86 -12.31
N SER A 630 15.57 -36.11 -12.01
CA SER A 630 14.99 -37.03 -12.99
C SER A 630 13.88 -37.88 -12.42
N GLY A 631 13.00 -38.34 -13.31
CA GLY A 631 11.85 -39.16 -12.95
C GLY A 631 11.22 -39.85 -14.16
N THR A 632 10.23 -40.69 -13.89
CA THR A 632 9.52 -41.51 -14.88
C THR A 632 8.01 -41.37 -14.69
N LEU A 633 7.29 -41.27 -15.80
CA LEU A 633 5.84 -41.32 -15.85
C LEU A 633 5.39 -42.74 -16.18
N PHE A 634 4.51 -43.34 -15.36
CA PHE A 634 4.12 -44.75 -15.49
C PHE A 634 2.65 -44.99 -15.10
N GLU A 635 2.09 -46.12 -15.54
CA GLU A 635 0.78 -46.58 -15.04
C GLU A 635 0.96 -47.30 -13.69
N ASP A 636 0.46 -46.69 -12.62
CA ASP A 636 0.48 -47.24 -11.25
C ASP A 636 -0.65 -48.25 -11.09
N ALA A 637 -0.36 -49.52 -11.37
CA ALA A 637 -1.38 -50.54 -11.47
C ALA A 637 -1.81 -51.10 -10.10
N ASP A 638 -0.99 -50.93 -9.06
CA ASP A 638 -1.24 -51.45 -7.72
C ASP A 638 -1.50 -50.37 -6.64
N LEU A 639 -1.49 -49.09 -7.04
CA LEU A 639 -1.80 -47.92 -6.23
C LEU A 639 -0.82 -47.70 -5.08
N ASP A 640 0.41 -48.20 -5.21
CA ASP A 640 1.44 -48.04 -4.20
C ASP A 640 2.27 -46.76 -4.38
N GLY A 641 2.11 -46.08 -5.54
CA GLY A 641 2.75 -44.83 -5.89
C GLY A 641 4.22 -44.95 -6.29
N ASN A 642 4.75 -46.17 -6.44
CA ASN A 642 6.15 -46.44 -6.80
C ASN A 642 6.22 -47.24 -8.09
N LEU A 643 7.18 -46.94 -8.95
CA LEU A 643 7.42 -47.72 -10.16
C LEU A 643 7.96 -49.13 -9.81
N THR A 644 7.21 -50.17 -10.17
CA THR A 644 7.57 -51.58 -9.94
C THR A 644 7.78 -52.40 -11.23
N ASP A 645 8.49 -53.54 -11.11
CA ASP A 645 8.73 -54.47 -12.23
C ASP A 645 7.41 -55.05 -12.77
N GLY A 646 6.87 -54.44 -13.84
CA GLY A 646 5.64 -54.88 -14.50
C GLY A 646 4.74 -53.75 -14.97
N GLU A 647 4.98 -52.53 -14.50
CA GLU A 647 4.21 -51.34 -14.86
C GLU A 647 4.70 -50.73 -16.17
N PRO A 648 3.79 -50.42 -17.11
CA PRO A 648 4.16 -49.76 -18.35
C PRO A 648 4.46 -48.27 -18.11
N VAL A 649 5.49 -47.78 -18.77
CA VAL A 649 5.81 -46.34 -18.83
C VAL A 649 4.91 -45.62 -19.83
N LEU A 650 4.64 -44.34 -19.56
CA LEU A 650 3.87 -43.46 -20.43
C LEU A 650 4.68 -43.04 -21.68
N PRO A 651 4.01 -42.58 -22.76
CA PRO A 651 4.67 -42.22 -24.01
C PRO A 651 5.54 -40.95 -23.90
N ALA A 652 6.29 -40.67 -24.99
CA ALA A 652 7.06 -39.45 -25.15
C ALA A 652 6.17 -38.21 -25.31
N ASP A 653 6.82 -37.05 -25.25
CA ASP A 653 6.26 -35.72 -25.55
C ASP A 653 5.31 -35.14 -24.49
N ILE A 654 5.16 -35.81 -23.32
CA ILE A 654 4.37 -35.30 -22.19
C ILE A 654 5.14 -34.22 -21.44
N THR A 655 4.51 -33.07 -21.20
CA THR A 655 5.14 -31.88 -20.63
C THR A 655 5.33 -31.98 -19.11
N VAL A 656 6.56 -31.72 -18.66
CA VAL A 656 6.94 -31.65 -17.23
C VAL A 656 7.68 -30.34 -16.96
N SER A 657 7.28 -29.62 -15.92
CA SER A 657 7.84 -28.32 -15.55
C SER A 657 8.50 -28.34 -14.17
N LEU A 658 9.63 -27.64 -14.05
CA LEU A 658 10.41 -27.44 -12.84
C LEU A 658 10.26 -25.98 -12.37
N PHE A 659 9.92 -25.80 -11.11
CA PHE A 659 9.83 -24.49 -10.46
C PHE A 659 10.80 -24.42 -9.28
N ASP A 660 11.49 -23.29 -9.12
CA ASP A 660 12.23 -22.94 -7.90
C ASP A 660 11.20 -22.51 -6.86
N ASP A 661 11.16 -23.22 -5.74
CA ASP A 661 10.18 -23.01 -4.66
C ASP A 661 10.65 -22.01 -3.61
N ARG A 662 11.80 -21.33 -3.82
CA ARG A 662 12.38 -20.29 -2.95
C ARG A 662 12.53 -20.67 -1.47
N GLY A 663 12.56 -21.96 -1.14
CA GLY A 663 12.62 -22.41 0.26
C GLY A 663 11.26 -22.41 0.96
N THR A 664 10.17 -22.20 0.23
CA THR A 664 8.77 -22.20 0.69
C THR A 664 7.94 -23.32 0.03
N PRO A 665 8.26 -24.63 0.18
CA PRO A 665 7.59 -25.72 -0.55
C PRO A 665 6.05 -25.82 -0.43
N ALA A 666 5.44 -25.09 0.52
CA ALA A 666 3.99 -25.04 0.76
C ALA A 666 3.29 -23.82 0.15
N ASP A 667 4.05 -22.88 -0.43
CA ASP A 667 3.59 -21.73 -1.21
C ASP A 667 3.96 -21.99 -2.67
N ASP A 668 3.08 -21.69 -3.62
CA ASP A 668 3.37 -21.78 -5.07
C ASP A 668 3.39 -20.39 -5.72
N THR A 669 3.07 -19.34 -4.94
CA THR A 669 2.82 -18.00 -5.47
C THR A 669 4.09 -17.20 -5.68
N ASP A 670 5.14 -17.55 -4.95
CA ASP A 670 6.49 -17.02 -5.09
C ASP A 670 7.38 -17.88 -6.00
N ASP A 671 6.88 -19.04 -6.42
CA ASP A 671 7.59 -19.96 -7.29
C ASP A 671 7.90 -19.37 -8.66
N VAL A 672 9.11 -19.66 -9.12
CA VAL A 672 9.58 -19.20 -10.43
C VAL A 672 9.78 -20.41 -11.33
N LEU A 673 9.17 -20.40 -12.51
CA LEU A 673 9.41 -21.42 -13.53
C LEU A 673 10.89 -21.39 -13.94
N VAL A 674 11.59 -22.50 -13.72
CA VAL A 674 13.01 -22.66 -14.06
C VAL A 674 13.14 -23.24 -15.45
N ALA A 675 12.43 -24.34 -15.72
CA ALA A 675 12.54 -25.07 -16.97
C ALA A 675 11.29 -25.91 -17.25
N THR A 676 11.09 -26.23 -18.52
CA THR A 676 10.10 -27.22 -18.98
C THR A 676 10.80 -28.21 -19.90
N THR A 677 10.48 -29.49 -19.73
CA THR A 677 10.99 -30.60 -20.55
C THR A 677 9.84 -31.52 -20.97
N GLN A 678 10.13 -32.47 -21.83
CA GLN A 678 9.16 -33.48 -22.27
C GLN A 678 9.69 -34.89 -22.00
N THR A 679 8.79 -35.85 -21.78
CA THR A 679 9.17 -37.25 -21.60
C THR A 679 9.80 -37.84 -22.85
N THR A 680 10.75 -38.76 -22.65
CA THR A 680 11.34 -39.59 -23.71
C THR A 680 10.40 -40.71 -24.13
N ALA A 681 10.80 -41.49 -25.15
CA ALA A 681 10.06 -42.69 -25.56
C ALA A 681 10.00 -43.78 -24.47
N GLU A 682 10.85 -43.66 -23.46
CA GLU A 682 10.91 -44.50 -22.27
C GLU A 682 10.12 -43.91 -21.08
N GLY A 683 9.37 -42.82 -21.28
CA GLY A 683 8.55 -42.16 -20.25
C GLY A 683 9.35 -41.37 -19.21
N THR A 684 10.66 -41.19 -19.42
CA THR A 684 11.55 -40.51 -18.47
C THR A 684 11.68 -39.03 -18.79
N TYR A 685 11.89 -38.20 -17.76
CA TYR A 685 12.23 -36.78 -17.89
C TYR A 685 13.49 -36.45 -17.06
N GLU A 686 14.21 -35.40 -17.47
CA GLU A 686 15.40 -34.93 -16.77
C GLU A 686 15.52 -33.40 -16.87
N PHE A 687 15.90 -32.78 -15.75
CA PHE A 687 16.34 -31.39 -15.65
C PHE A 687 17.82 -31.36 -15.29
N LEU A 688 18.63 -30.76 -16.16
CA LEU A 688 20.08 -30.59 -15.98
C LEU A 688 20.39 -29.17 -15.47
N GLY A 689 21.51 -29.00 -14.79
CA GLY A 689 21.98 -27.68 -14.37
C GLY A 689 21.11 -27.06 -13.26
N VAL A 690 20.54 -27.90 -12.40
CA VAL A 690 19.65 -27.46 -11.31
C VAL A 690 20.51 -26.98 -10.14
N SER A 691 20.32 -25.74 -9.70
CA SER A 691 21.09 -25.16 -8.59
C SER A 691 20.89 -25.94 -7.30
N THR A 692 21.95 -26.11 -6.51
CA THR A 692 21.93 -26.82 -5.22
C THR A 692 21.57 -25.91 -4.04
N LEU A 693 21.38 -24.62 -4.30
CA LEU A 693 21.14 -23.58 -3.30
C LEU A 693 19.64 -23.33 -3.08
N SER A 694 18.78 -23.89 -3.93
CA SER A 694 17.33 -23.78 -3.84
C SER A 694 16.68 -25.14 -3.56
N THR A 695 15.42 -25.09 -3.17
CA THR A 695 14.52 -26.24 -3.23
C THR A 695 13.57 -26.07 -4.42
N TYR A 696 13.03 -27.19 -4.93
CA TYR A 696 12.24 -27.20 -6.16
C TYR A 696 10.95 -27.97 -6.01
N ARG A 697 10.01 -27.65 -6.91
CA ARG A 697 8.89 -28.53 -7.23
C ARG A 697 8.87 -28.93 -8.69
N VAL A 698 8.40 -30.15 -8.96
CA VAL A 698 8.19 -30.68 -10.31
C VAL A 698 6.69 -30.93 -10.53
N LEU A 699 6.17 -30.45 -11.66
CA LEU A 699 4.77 -30.53 -12.05
C LEU A 699 4.66 -31.22 -13.42
N VAL A 700 3.84 -32.28 -13.51
CA VAL A 700 3.42 -32.83 -14.81
C VAL A 700 2.14 -32.14 -15.28
N ASP A 701 2.06 -31.81 -16.57
CA ASP A 701 0.82 -31.35 -17.18
C ASP A 701 -0.14 -32.54 -17.33
N ALA A 702 -1.11 -32.64 -16.43
CA ALA A 702 -2.08 -33.73 -16.43
C ALA A 702 -3.13 -33.63 -17.56
N ALA A 703 -3.21 -32.51 -18.27
CA ALA A 703 -4.12 -32.30 -19.40
C ALA A 703 -3.43 -32.49 -20.77
N ASP A 704 -2.17 -32.90 -20.76
CA ASP A 704 -1.36 -33.14 -21.95
C ASP A 704 -2.03 -34.22 -22.83
N ALA A 705 -2.16 -33.93 -24.13
CA ALA A 705 -2.97 -34.73 -25.06
C ALA A 705 -2.33 -36.10 -25.37
N GLU A 706 -1.05 -36.23 -25.07
CA GLU A 706 -0.24 -37.43 -25.25
C GLU A 706 -0.45 -38.43 -24.09
N ILE A 707 -1.05 -38.01 -22.96
CA ILE A 707 -1.48 -38.90 -21.88
C ILE A 707 -2.64 -39.79 -22.40
N PRO A 708 -2.55 -41.14 -22.30
CA PRO A 708 -3.62 -42.04 -22.70
C PRO A 708 -4.95 -41.68 -22.04
N ALA A 709 -6.01 -41.60 -22.85
CA ALA A 709 -7.35 -41.26 -22.37
C ALA A 709 -7.82 -42.21 -21.26
N GLY A 710 -8.42 -41.64 -20.21
CA GLY A 710 -8.91 -42.37 -19.05
C GLY A 710 -7.84 -42.67 -18.01
N LEU A 711 -6.69 -41.98 -18.02
CA LEU A 711 -5.71 -41.98 -16.96
C LEU A 711 -5.69 -40.64 -16.22
N SER A 712 -5.55 -40.68 -14.90
CA SER A 712 -5.34 -39.52 -14.05
C SER A 712 -4.12 -39.72 -13.15
N VAL A 713 -3.42 -38.65 -12.80
CA VAL A 713 -2.28 -38.72 -11.87
C VAL A 713 -2.76 -39.24 -10.51
N SER A 714 -2.02 -40.20 -9.96
CA SER A 714 -2.32 -40.87 -8.69
C SER A 714 -1.30 -40.56 -7.58
N THR A 715 -0.09 -40.17 -7.95
CA THR A 715 0.93 -39.68 -7.03
C THR A 715 0.78 -38.16 -6.82
N GLY A 716 1.56 -37.60 -5.88
CA GLY A 716 1.54 -36.17 -5.63
C GLY A 716 1.97 -35.37 -6.87
N ASN A 717 1.08 -34.52 -7.39
CA ASN A 717 1.39 -33.58 -8.46
C ASN A 717 0.99 -32.16 -8.01
N PRO A 718 1.94 -31.25 -7.74
CA PRO A 718 3.39 -31.38 -7.95
C PRO A 718 4.12 -32.16 -6.84
N LEU A 719 5.30 -32.69 -7.15
CA LEU A 719 6.32 -33.13 -6.18
C LEU A 719 7.05 -31.90 -5.63
N ARG A 720 7.25 -31.79 -4.31
CA ARG A 720 7.67 -30.54 -3.63
C ARG A 720 8.89 -30.71 -2.73
N GLY A 721 9.60 -29.62 -2.45
CA GLY A 721 10.69 -29.57 -1.46
C GLY A 721 11.92 -30.38 -1.89
N LEU A 722 12.19 -30.43 -3.20
CA LEU A 722 13.27 -31.20 -3.78
C LEU A 722 14.58 -30.43 -3.65
N ALA A 723 15.52 -30.95 -2.87
CA ALA A 723 16.87 -30.39 -2.74
C ALA A 723 17.88 -31.23 -3.52
N VAL A 724 18.68 -30.59 -4.37
CA VAL A 724 19.70 -31.26 -5.19
C VAL A 724 21.07 -31.09 -4.53
N VAL A 725 21.94 -32.10 -4.64
CA VAL A 725 23.33 -32.03 -4.17
C VAL A 725 24.26 -31.88 -5.38
N ALA A 726 25.32 -31.08 -5.23
CA ALA A 726 26.25 -30.76 -6.32
C ALA A 726 26.85 -32.02 -6.94
N ASP A 727 26.93 -32.03 -8.28
CA ASP A 727 27.42 -33.15 -9.10
C ASP A 727 26.67 -34.48 -8.90
N THR A 728 25.43 -34.44 -8.39
CA THR A 728 24.57 -35.62 -8.21
C THR A 728 23.23 -35.48 -8.91
N GLU A 729 22.60 -36.64 -9.17
CA GLU A 729 21.26 -36.76 -9.72
C GLU A 729 20.28 -37.12 -8.59
N LEU A 730 19.26 -36.28 -8.37
CA LEU A 730 18.08 -36.60 -7.57
C LEU A 730 17.08 -37.38 -8.44
N SER A 731 17.30 -38.68 -8.55
CA SER A 731 16.45 -39.60 -9.34
C SER A 731 15.20 -40.06 -8.58
N GLY A 732 14.27 -40.69 -9.30
CA GLY A 732 13.08 -41.35 -8.72
C GLY A 732 11.96 -40.38 -8.36
N GLN A 733 11.92 -39.22 -9.03
CA GLN A 733 10.83 -38.26 -8.92
C GLN A 733 9.70 -38.71 -9.86
N ASP A 734 9.10 -39.86 -9.57
CA ASP A 734 8.20 -40.53 -10.51
C ASP A 734 6.74 -40.07 -10.36
N PHE A 735 5.99 -40.10 -11.46
CA PHE A 735 4.54 -39.82 -11.48
C PHE A 735 3.77 -41.06 -11.91
N GLY A 736 2.97 -41.60 -11.00
CA GLY A 736 2.09 -42.75 -11.25
C GLY A 736 0.72 -42.30 -11.76
N PHE A 737 0.17 -43.00 -12.74
CA PHE A 737 -1.13 -42.73 -13.33
C PHE A 737 -2.06 -43.93 -13.19
N VAL A 738 -3.32 -43.68 -12.86
CA VAL A 738 -4.33 -44.72 -12.63
C VAL A 738 -5.52 -44.50 -13.55
N PRO A 739 -6.27 -45.57 -13.89
CA PRO A 739 -7.53 -45.42 -14.58
C PRO A 739 -8.47 -44.49 -13.81
N THR A 740 -9.00 -43.46 -14.48
CA THR A 740 -10.01 -42.57 -13.91
C THR A 740 -11.23 -43.41 -13.50
N PRO A 741 -11.81 -43.21 -12.30
CA PRO A 741 -13.03 -43.91 -11.93
C PRO A 741 -14.13 -43.64 -12.96
N PRO A 742 -14.95 -44.63 -13.36
CA PRO A 742 -16.03 -44.40 -14.30
C PRO A 742 -17.11 -43.51 -13.67
N SER A 743 -17.46 -42.41 -14.33
CA SER A 743 -18.55 -41.49 -13.95
C SER A 743 -19.51 -41.26 -15.11
N ALA A 744 -20.78 -41.02 -14.80
CA ALA A 744 -21.74 -40.45 -15.75
C ALA A 744 -21.79 -38.92 -15.56
N ASP A 745 -22.57 -38.24 -16.39
CA ASP A 745 -23.03 -36.86 -16.19
C ASP A 745 -24.42 -36.83 -16.82
N LEU A 746 -25.45 -37.08 -15.99
CA LEU A 746 -26.84 -37.21 -16.43
C LEU A 746 -27.56 -35.88 -16.32
N SER A 747 -28.64 -35.75 -17.10
CA SER A 747 -29.50 -34.58 -17.05
C SER A 747 -30.92 -34.91 -17.46
N LEU A 748 -31.89 -34.25 -16.87
CA LEU A 748 -33.33 -34.39 -17.02
C LEU A 748 -33.99 -33.09 -17.53
N THR A 749 -34.86 -33.23 -18.53
CA THR A 749 -35.76 -32.15 -18.94
C THR A 749 -37.20 -32.62 -18.97
N LYS A 750 -38.13 -31.73 -18.64
CA LYS A 750 -39.57 -32.00 -18.63
C LYS A 750 -40.33 -30.89 -19.34
N THR A 751 -41.25 -31.28 -20.21
CA THR A 751 -42.11 -30.33 -20.92
C THR A 751 -43.55 -30.81 -20.97
N ALA A 752 -44.51 -29.89 -20.79
CA ALA A 752 -45.92 -30.17 -21.00
C ALA A 752 -46.32 -29.77 -22.42
N LEU A 753 -46.85 -30.70 -23.21
CA LEU A 753 -47.27 -30.49 -24.60
C LEU A 753 -48.76 -30.79 -24.80
N ASP A 754 -49.41 -30.07 -25.73
CA ASP A 754 -50.73 -30.43 -26.25
C ASP A 754 -50.61 -31.66 -27.17
N PRO A 755 -51.26 -32.80 -26.86
CA PRO A 755 -51.18 -34.03 -27.65
C PRO A 755 -51.62 -33.90 -29.11
N ALA A 756 -52.47 -32.90 -29.43
CA ALA A 756 -53.00 -32.71 -30.77
C ALA A 756 -52.07 -31.85 -31.66
N THR A 757 -51.33 -30.92 -31.06
CA THR A 757 -50.49 -29.95 -31.78
C THR A 757 -48.99 -30.18 -31.58
N GLY A 758 -48.59 -30.89 -30.52
CA GLY A 758 -47.20 -31.09 -30.12
C GLY A 758 -46.52 -29.79 -29.70
N GLN A 759 -47.28 -28.78 -29.27
CA GLN A 759 -46.76 -27.49 -28.83
C GLN A 759 -46.83 -27.37 -27.30
N PRO A 760 -45.93 -26.60 -26.67
CA PRO A 760 -45.97 -26.35 -25.24
C PRO A 760 -47.33 -25.84 -24.77
N ILE A 761 -47.85 -26.44 -23.70
CA ILE A 761 -49.11 -26.04 -23.06
C ILE A 761 -48.80 -25.55 -21.64
N THR A 762 -49.01 -24.26 -21.41
CA THR A 762 -48.79 -23.63 -20.09
C THR A 762 -50.08 -23.39 -19.33
N ALA A 763 -51.24 -23.56 -19.99
CA ALA A 763 -52.54 -23.40 -19.36
C ALA A 763 -53.62 -24.25 -20.05
N ALA A 764 -54.52 -24.87 -19.28
CA ALA A 764 -55.57 -25.75 -19.80
C ALA A 764 -56.80 -25.81 -18.88
N ASN A 765 -57.96 -26.19 -19.43
CA ASN A 765 -59.16 -26.44 -18.64
C ASN A 765 -59.26 -27.93 -18.24
N ALA A 766 -60.04 -28.19 -17.17
CA ALA A 766 -60.31 -29.55 -16.71
C ALA A 766 -60.80 -30.46 -17.84
N GLY A 767 -60.27 -31.67 -17.88
CA GLY A 767 -60.55 -32.66 -18.91
C GLY A 767 -59.62 -32.60 -20.13
N THR A 768 -58.77 -31.57 -20.24
CA THR A 768 -57.73 -31.49 -21.30
C THR A 768 -56.71 -32.60 -21.12
N ALA A 769 -56.36 -33.25 -22.22
CA ALA A 769 -55.26 -34.19 -22.25
C ALA A 769 -53.93 -33.43 -22.42
N ILE A 770 -52.92 -33.78 -21.64
CA ILE A 770 -51.58 -33.17 -21.63
C ILE A 770 -50.55 -34.29 -21.74
N ASP A 771 -49.51 -34.07 -22.54
CA ASP A 771 -48.36 -34.96 -22.64
C ASP A 771 -47.19 -34.35 -21.86
N PHE A 772 -46.82 -34.92 -20.72
CA PHE A 772 -45.54 -34.62 -20.06
C PHE A 772 -44.45 -35.43 -20.72
N VAL A 773 -43.50 -34.77 -21.39
CA VAL A 773 -42.35 -35.40 -22.03
C VAL A 773 -41.13 -35.22 -21.14
N LEU A 774 -40.58 -36.33 -20.66
CA LEU A 774 -39.37 -36.39 -19.86
C LEU A 774 -38.23 -36.88 -20.76
N THR A 775 -37.07 -36.23 -20.70
CA THR A 775 -35.88 -36.62 -21.45
C THR A 775 -34.68 -36.68 -20.52
N VAL A 776 -34.03 -37.84 -20.43
CA VAL A 776 -32.75 -38.03 -19.74
C VAL A 776 -31.62 -38.03 -20.77
N SER A 777 -30.52 -37.32 -20.51
CA SER A 777 -29.29 -37.35 -21.32
C SER A 777 -28.11 -37.84 -20.47
N ASN A 778 -27.03 -38.26 -21.11
CA ASN A 778 -25.75 -38.57 -20.47
C ASN A 778 -24.64 -37.83 -21.24
N ALA A 779 -24.14 -36.71 -20.72
CA ALA A 779 -22.99 -35.98 -21.28
C ALA A 779 -21.65 -36.52 -20.78
N GLY A 780 -21.66 -37.37 -19.74
CA GLY A 780 -20.49 -38.03 -19.18
C GLY A 780 -19.80 -39.03 -20.12
N PRO A 781 -18.54 -39.38 -19.80
CA PRO A 781 -17.68 -40.20 -20.67
C PRO A 781 -18.06 -41.68 -20.70
N GLU A 782 -18.76 -42.18 -19.68
CA GLU A 782 -19.07 -43.60 -19.51
C GLU A 782 -20.57 -43.92 -19.66
N THR A 783 -20.87 -45.17 -19.98
CA THR A 783 -22.26 -45.66 -20.08
C THR A 783 -22.88 -45.83 -18.69
N ALA A 784 -23.98 -45.10 -18.43
CA ALA A 784 -24.81 -45.26 -17.25
C ALA A 784 -25.85 -46.38 -17.42
N THR A 785 -26.09 -47.17 -16.37
CA THR A 785 -27.15 -48.20 -16.32
C THR A 785 -27.97 -48.05 -15.04
N GLY A 786 -29.12 -48.70 -14.95
CA GLY A 786 -29.95 -48.66 -13.74
C GLY A 786 -30.48 -47.26 -13.42
N ILE A 787 -30.67 -46.44 -14.45
CA ILE A 787 -31.16 -45.06 -14.30
C ILE A 787 -32.63 -45.12 -13.87
N GLU A 788 -32.94 -44.52 -12.72
CA GLU A 788 -34.29 -44.38 -12.18
C GLU A 788 -34.65 -42.90 -12.07
N VAL A 789 -35.80 -42.52 -12.66
CA VAL A 789 -36.36 -41.17 -12.55
C VAL A 789 -37.65 -41.25 -11.74
N LEU A 790 -37.78 -40.45 -10.69
CA LEU A 790 -38.99 -40.31 -9.89
C LEU A 790 -39.86 -39.19 -10.46
N ASP A 791 -41.02 -39.53 -11.04
CA ASP A 791 -42.04 -38.59 -11.50
C ASP A 791 -43.41 -39.07 -11.03
N LEU A 792 -43.77 -38.76 -9.78
CA LEU A 792 -45.07 -39.11 -9.24
C LEU A 792 -46.09 -38.02 -9.60
N LEU A 793 -47.05 -38.39 -10.47
CA LEU A 793 -48.10 -37.47 -10.90
C LEU A 793 -48.89 -36.91 -9.70
N PRO A 794 -49.00 -35.57 -9.57
CA PRO A 794 -49.78 -34.97 -8.51
C PRO A 794 -51.27 -35.19 -8.74
N ASN A 795 -52.06 -34.97 -7.69
CA ASN A 795 -53.49 -35.23 -7.69
C ASN A 795 -54.31 -34.32 -8.64
N GLY A 796 -53.71 -33.24 -9.16
CA GLY A 796 -54.28 -32.40 -10.23
C GLY A 796 -54.33 -33.09 -11.60
N TYR A 797 -53.76 -34.29 -11.73
CA TYR A 797 -53.80 -35.08 -12.95
C TYR A 797 -54.39 -36.47 -12.75
N VAL A 798 -54.96 -37.02 -13.83
CA VAL A 798 -55.33 -38.43 -13.95
C VAL A 798 -54.45 -39.05 -15.02
N TYR A 799 -53.66 -40.06 -14.65
CA TYR A 799 -52.88 -40.84 -15.60
C TYR A 799 -53.79 -41.50 -16.66
N LEU A 800 -53.43 -41.39 -17.95
CA LEU A 800 -54.11 -42.06 -19.06
C LEU A 800 -53.25 -43.16 -19.70
N SER A 801 -52.00 -42.86 -20.06
CA SER A 801 -51.07 -43.80 -20.70
C SER A 801 -49.63 -43.27 -20.67
N ASP A 802 -48.64 -44.13 -20.88
CA ASP A 802 -47.24 -43.75 -21.12
C ASP A 802 -46.66 -44.45 -22.36
N THR A 803 -45.48 -44.00 -22.81
CA THR A 803 -44.71 -44.59 -23.92
C THR A 803 -43.51 -45.42 -23.46
N ALA A 804 -43.31 -45.67 -22.16
CA ALA A 804 -42.12 -46.35 -21.64
C ALA A 804 -41.97 -47.76 -22.25
N THR A 805 -43.07 -48.49 -22.41
CA THR A 805 -43.03 -49.83 -23.02
C THR A 805 -42.63 -49.83 -24.50
N ASP A 806 -42.82 -48.71 -25.20
CA ASP A 806 -42.42 -48.57 -26.62
C ASP A 806 -40.89 -48.53 -26.76
N GLN A 807 -40.18 -48.11 -25.70
CA GLN A 807 -38.71 -48.08 -25.60
C GLN A 807 -38.13 -49.30 -24.85
N GLY A 808 -38.97 -50.27 -24.46
CA GLY A 808 -38.54 -51.40 -23.63
C GLY A 808 -38.25 -51.05 -22.16
N GLN A 809 -38.71 -49.88 -21.71
CA GLN A 809 -38.62 -49.35 -20.35
C GLN A 809 -39.93 -49.62 -19.57
N SER A 810 -40.01 -49.16 -18.32
CA SER A 810 -41.23 -49.25 -17.51
C SER A 810 -41.44 -48.00 -16.65
N TYR A 811 -42.71 -47.63 -16.44
CA TYR A 811 -43.14 -46.59 -15.51
C TYR A 811 -44.17 -47.17 -14.53
N ASP A 812 -43.95 -46.99 -13.22
CA ASP A 812 -44.89 -47.39 -12.17
C ASP A 812 -45.73 -46.20 -11.73
N THR A 813 -47.03 -46.21 -12.04
CA THR A 813 -47.94 -45.11 -11.72
C THR A 813 -48.25 -44.95 -10.22
N GLY A 814 -47.93 -45.94 -9.39
CA GLY A 814 -48.14 -45.89 -7.94
C GLY A 814 -46.96 -45.28 -7.17
N THR A 815 -45.74 -45.44 -7.68
CA THR A 815 -44.52 -44.86 -7.09
C THR A 815 -43.97 -43.67 -7.88
N GLY A 816 -44.34 -43.53 -9.15
CA GLY A 816 -43.79 -42.53 -10.06
C GLY A 816 -42.45 -42.93 -10.69
N ILE A 817 -41.93 -44.13 -10.42
CA ILE A 817 -40.59 -44.51 -10.89
C ILE A 817 -40.62 -44.91 -12.36
N TRP A 818 -39.87 -44.19 -13.19
CA TRP A 818 -39.50 -44.54 -14.55
C TRP A 818 -38.11 -45.19 -14.56
N GLN A 819 -38.04 -46.41 -15.11
CA GLN A 819 -36.79 -47.14 -15.33
C GLN A 819 -36.25 -46.81 -16.73
N ALA A 820 -35.36 -45.81 -16.82
CA ALA A 820 -34.80 -45.32 -18.09
C ALA A 820 -33.81 -46.33 -18.73
N GLY A 821 -33.22 -47.22 -17.93
CA GLY A 821 -32.43 -48.35 -18.42
C GLY A 821 -30.93 -48.02 -18.57
N GLN A 822 -30.39 -48.23 -19.77
CA GLN A 822 -28.98 -47.96 -20.11
C GLN A 822 -28.91 -46.76 -21.04
N LEU A 823 -27.96 -45.86 -20.79
CA LEU A 823 -27.68 -44.69 -21.61
C LEU A 823 -26.16 -44.55 -21.85
N ASP A 824 -25.75 -44.67 -23.12
CA ASP A 824 -24.35 -44.50 -23.51
C ASP A 824 -23.95 -43.01 -23.52
N ALA A 825 -22.64 -42.74 -23.43
CA ALA A 825 -22.09 -41.39 -23.50
C ALA A 825 -22.59 -40.60 -24.72
N GLY A 826 -23.07 -39.37 -24.46
CA GLY A 826 -23.65 -38.46 -25.43
C GLY A 826 -25.04 -38.86 -25.97
N GLN A 827 -25.73 -39.84 -25.37
CA GLN A 827 -27.08 -40.25 -25.78
C GLN A 827 -28.17 -39.65 -24.87
N SER A 828 -29.40 -39.63 -25.38
CA SER A 828 -30.60 -39.27 -24.61
C SER A 828 -31.73 -40.28 -24.84
N THR A 829 -32.58 -40.47 -23.83
CA THR A 829 -33.82 -41.25 -23.89
C THR A 829 -34.99 -40.44 -23.36
N SER A 830 -36.21 -40.73 -23.83
CA SER A 830 -37.39 -39.94 -23.45
C SER A 830 -38.66 -40.77 -23.31
N ILE A 831 -39.50 -40.45 -22.34
CA ILE A 831 -40.87 -40.98 -22.24
C ILE A 831 -41.89 -39.85 -22.32
N THR A 832 -43.12 -40.23 -22.65
CA THR A 832 -44.27 -39.34 -22.63
C THR A 832 -45.31 -39.91 -21.70
N LEU A 833 -45.64 -39.19 -20.63
CA LEU A 833 -46.76 -39.46 -19.73
C LEU A 833 -47.97 -38.66 -20.20
N ARG A 834 -48.97 -39.33 -20.75
CA ARG A 834 -50.24 -38.72 -21.11
C ARG A 834 -51.17 -38.72 -19.91
N VAL A 835 -51.62 -37.52 -19.54
CA VAL A 835 -52.51 -37.29 -18.41
C VAL A 835 -53.74 -36.50 -18.81
N GLN A 836 -54.76 -36.52 -17.96
CA GLN A 836 -55.93 -35.65 -18.04
C GLN A 836 -55.93 -34.69 -16.85
N MET A 837 -56.00 -33.40 -17.13
CA MET A 837 -56.07 -32.36 -16.08
C MET A 837 -57.38 -32.44 -15.31
N GLN A 838 -57.31 -32.37 -13.98
CA GLN A 838 -58.46 -32.25 -13.09
C GLN A 838 -58.86 -30.78 -12.91
N ALA A 839 -59.94 -30.53 -12.18
CA ALA A 839 -60.35 -29.17 -11.86
C ALA A 839 -59.67 -28.63 -10.59
N SER A 840 -59.07 -29.51 -9.79
CA SER A 840 -58.45 -29.23 -8.50
C SER A 840 -57.35 -30.27 -8.22
N GLY A 841 -56.42 -29.92 -7.35
CA GLY A 841 -55.20 -30.66 -7.06
C GLY A 841 -53.98 -29.86 -7.52
N GLU A 842 -52.79 -30.30 -7.13
CA GLU A 842 -51.51 -29.70 -7.54
C GLU A 842 -51.30 -29.89 -9.05
N HIS A 843 -51.10 -28.79 -9.78
CA HIS A 843 -50.88 -28.77 -11.24
C HIS A 843 -49.43 -28.52 -11.65
N THR A 844 -48.49 -28.68 -10.73
CA THR A 844 -47.06 -28.72 -11.02
C THR A 844 -46.57 -30.15 -10.89
N ASN A 845 -46.12 -30.74 -11.98
CA ASN A 845 -45.59 -32.10 -11.98
C ASN A 845 -44.06 -32.06 -11.90
N HIS A 846 -43.47 -32.68 -10.88
CA HIS A 846 -42.03 -32.70 -10.62
C HIS A 846 -41.40 -34.02 -11.07
N ALA A 847 -40.13 -34.01 -11.46
CA ALA A 847 -39.36 -35.20 -11.74
C ALA A 847 -37.90 -35.02 -11.32
N GLU A 848 -37.24 -36.11 -10.92
CA GLU A 848 -35.87 -36.14 -10.36
C GLU A 848 -35.18 -37.47 -10.75
N ILE A 849 -33.91 -37.45 -11.12
CA ILE A 849 -33.08 -38.65 -11.24
C ILE A 849 -32.66 -39.11 -9.84
N VAL A 850 -33.08 -40.32 -9.44
CA VAL A 850 -32.89 -40.82 -8.06
C VAL A 850 -31.93 -42.00 -7.95
N ALA A 851 -31.48 -42.55 -9.09
CA ALA A 851 -30.47 -43.60 -9.12
C ALA A 851 -29.78 -43.72 -10.49
N SER A 852 -28.52 -44.13 -10.47
CA SER A 852 -27.74 -44.57 -11.63
C SER A 852 -26.64 -45.56 -11.16
N SER A 853 -26.01 -46.28 -12.09
CA SER A 853 -24.97 -47.26 -11.78
C SER A 853 -23.57 -46.67 -11.61
N LEU A 854 -23.38 -45.42 -12.03
CA LEU A 854 -22.12 -44.69 -11.96
C LEU A 854 -22.36 -43.40 -11.19
N PRO A 855 -21.39 -42.93 -10.39
CA PRO A 855 -21.49 -41.61 -9.76
C PRO A 855 -21.73 -40.54 -10.82
N ASP A 856 -22.61 -39.61 -10.47
CA ASP A 856 -22.94 -38.44 -11.26
C ASP A 856 -22.43 -37.20 -10.50
N PRO A 857 -21.44 -36.46 -11.01
CA PRO A 857 -20.72 -35.44 -10.24
C PRO A 857 -21.57 -34.31 -9.69
N ASP A 858 -22.69 -33.97 -10.31
CA ASP A 858 -23.57 -32.83 -9.97
C ASP A 858 -24.98 -33.25 -9.47
N SER A 859 -25.19 -34.55 -9.24
CA SER A 859 -26.46 -35.09 -8.72
C SER A 859 -26.47 -35.22 -7.19
N ASP A 860 -27.47 -34.64 -6.50
CA ASP A 860 -27.78 -34.94 -5.09
C ASP A 860 -29.25 -35.36 -4.87
N PRO A 861 -29.58 -36.66 -4.94
CA PRO A 861 -30.94 -37.18 -4.72
C PRO A 861 -31.41 -37.15 -3.26
N SER A 862 -30.70 -36.45 -2.35
CA SER A 862 -30.99 -36.40 -0.91
C SER A 862 -31.52 -35.06 -0.40
N VAL A 863 -31.46 -33.98 -1.20
CA VAL A 863 -31.78 -32.60 -0.78
C VAL A 863 -33.14 -32.06 -1.26
N GLY A 864 -33.73 -32.64 -2.32
CA GLY A 864 -35.15 -32.49 -2.67
C GLY A 864 -35.60 -31.18 -3.35
N ARG A 865 -36.20 -31.29 -4.54
CA ARG A 865 -37.13 -30.43 -5.32
C ARG A 865 -36.94 -28.90 -5.44
N GLY A 866 -36.05 -28.23 -4.74
CA GLY A 866 -36.04 -26.76 -4.71
C GLY A 866 -34.74 -26.10 -4.28
N VAL A 867 -33.62 -26.81 -4.36
CA VAL A 867 -32.30 -26.28 -3.98
C VAL A 867 -31.36 -26.57 -5.14
N ASP A 868 -30.88 -25.51 -5.80
CA ASP A 868 -29.62 -25.54 -6.55
C ASP A 868 -28.51 -25.56 -5.50
N ASP A 869 -28.13 -26.76 -5.10
CA ASP A 869 -27.32 -27.01 -3.91
C ASP A 869 -25.81 -26.94 -4.18
N LEU A 870 -25.41 -26.90 -5.46
CA LEU A 870 -24.05 -26.70 -5.94
C LEU A 870 -23.73 -25.25 -6.29
N ALA A 871 -24.73 -24.42 -6.63
CA ALA A 871 -24.57 -22.99 -6.91
C ALA A 871 -23.50 -22.67 -7.98
N ASP A 872 -23.27 -23.62 -8.89
CA ASP A 872 -22.33 -23.55 -10.00
C ASP A 872 -22.89 -22.73 -11.20
N GLY A 873 -24.14 -22.27 -11.10
CA GLY A 873 -24.83 -21.51 -12.12
C GLY A 873 -25.35 -22.36 -13.29
N LEU A 874 -25.23 -23.68 -13.19
CA LEU A 874 -26.03 -24.65 -13.92
C LEU A 874 -27.24 -24.98 -13.02
N ALA A 875 -28.42 -25.12 -13.61
CA ALA A 875 -29.51 -25.69 -12.81
C ALA A 875 -29.11 -27.13 -12.50
N ASP A 876 -29.38 -27.64 -11.29
CA ASP A 876 -29.56 -29.09 -11.06
C ASP A 876 -30.42 -29.60 -12.21
N ASP A 877 -29.75 -30.20 -13.20
CA ASP A 877 -30.41 -30.58 -14.42
C ASP A 877 -30.95 -31.98 -14.31
N ASP A 878 -30.63 -32.73 -13.25
CA ASP A 878 -31.25 -34.00 -12.90
C ASP A 878 -32.69 -33.88 -12.42
N GLU A 879 -33.17 -32.65 -12.30
CA GLU A 879 -34.50 -32.28 -11.86
C GLU A 879 -35.24 -31.42 -12.87
N ALA A 880 -36.51 -31.75 -13.08
CA ALA A 880 -37.34 -30.98 -13.98
C ALA A 880 -38.79 -30.97 -13.54
N ASN A 881 -39.42 -29.80 -13.61
CA ASN A 881 -40.84 -29.64 -13.37
C ASN A 881 -41.57 -29.09 -14.59
N ALA A 882 -42.89 -29.25 -14.60
CA ALA A 882 -43.76 -28.66 -15.59
C ALA A 882 -45.09 -28.27 -14.95
N THR A 883 -45.35 -26.98 -14.89
CA THR A 883 -46.62 -26.41 -14.43
C THR A 883 -47.58 -26.21 -15.60
N VAL A 884 -48.83 -26.64 -15.46
CA VAL A 884 -49.91 -26.26 -16.40
C VAL A 884 -51.03 -25.57 -15.63
N ALA A 885 -51.12 -24.25 -15.78
CA ALA A 885 -52.10 -23.45 -15.04
C ALA A 885 -53.56 -23.80 -15.43
N TYR A 886 -54.43 -23.92 -14.44
CA TYR A 886 -55.85 -24.13 -14.70
C TYR A 886 -56.49 -22.89 -15.35
N THR A 887 -57.13 -23.07 -16.50
CA THR A 887 -57.95 -22.04 -17.15
C THR A 887 -59.43 -22.37 -16.97
N GLY A 888 -60.12 -21.52 -16.23
CA GLY A 888 -61.56 -21.61 -16.01
C GLY A 888 -62.20 -20.23 -15.94
N THR A 889 -63.48 -20.24 -15.60
CA THR A 889 -64.35 -19.07 -15.37
C THR A 889 -64.63 -18.86 -13.88
N GLY A 890 -63.97 -19.62 -13.00
CA GLY A 890 -64.02 -19.40 -11.56
C GLY A 890 -63.35 -18.11 -11.13
N ALA A 891 -63.38 -17.84 -9.83
CA ALA A 891 -62.76 -16.64 -9.29
C ALA A 891 -61.24 -16.66 -9.49
N VAL A 892 -60.64 -15.50 -9.78
CA VAL A 892 -59.18 -15.36 -9.90
C VAL A 892 -58.63 -14.80 -8.60
N LEU A 893 -57.68 -15.50 -7.99
CA LEU A 893 -56.95 -15.10 -6.80
C LEU A 893 -55.54 -14.66 -7.24
N SER A 894 -55.02 -13.59 -6.68
CA SER A 894 -53.67 -13.12 -6.98
C SER A 894 -53.12 -12.25 -5.86
N GLY A 895 -51.81 -12.30 -5.66
CA GLY A 895 -51.10 -11.54 -4.65
C GLY A 895 -49.58 -11.68 -4.79
N THR A 896 -48.87 -11.24 -3.77
CA THR A 896 -47.41 -11.25 -3.70
C THR A 896 -46.95 -11.76 -2.34
N ILE A 897 -45.90 -12.58 -2.31
CA ILE A 897 -45.17 -12.96 -1.09
C ILE A 897 -43.86 -12.18 -1.07
N PHE A 898 -43.58 -11.44 0.01
CA PHE A 898 -42.43 -10.54 0.05
C PHE A 898 -41.87 -10.40 1.46
N PHE A 899 -40.64 -9.92 1.58
CA PHE A 899 -40.02 -9.58 2.85
C PHE A 899 -40.61 -8.27 3.39
N ASP A 900 -41.58 -8.37 4.30
CA ASP A 900 -42.25 -7.25 4.96
C ASP A 900 -41.45 -6.84 6.22
N ASN A 901 -40.18 -6.48 5.98
CA ASN A 901 -39.21 -6.13 7.01
C ASN A 901 -39.12 -4.62 7.27
N GLY A 902 -39.86 -3.80 6.52
CA GLY A 902 -39.81 -2.35 6.61
C GLY A 902 -38.60 -1.71 5.93
N ALA A 903 -37.95 -2.40 4.99
CA ALA A 903 -36.86 -1.83 4.19
C ALA A 903 -37.34 -0.60 3.39
N ASN A 904 -37.11 0.60 3.94
CA ASN A 904 -37.65 1.87 3.43
C ASN A 904 -39.19 1.91 3.29
N ALA A 905 -39.89 1.08 4.06
CA ALA A 905 -41.35 0.92 4.06
C ALA A 905 -41.88 0.80 5.49
N THR A 906 -43.18 0.55 5.65
CA THR A 906 -43.76 0.30 6.99
C THR A 906 -43.75 -1.19 7.25
N ALA A 907 -42.96 -1.66 8.20
CA ALA A 907 -42.92 -3.08 8.52
C ALA A 907 -44.29 -3.62 9.00
N TYR A 908 -44.58 -4.86 8.62
CA TYR A 908 -45.70 -5.68 9.07
C TYR A 908 -47.08 -5.16 8.68
N ASP A 909 -47.17 -4.40 7.60
CA ASP A 909 -48.43 -3.79 7.15
C ASP A 909 -49.11 -4.54 6.00
N ALA A 910 -48.49 -5.63 5.52
CA ALA A 910 -48.95 -6.42 4.38
C ALA A 910 -49.11 -5.60 3.09
N LEU A 911 -48.29 -4.56 2.92
CA LEU A 911 -48.21 -3.74 1.71
C LEU A 911 -46.75 -3.64 1.26
N GLN A 912 -46.41 -4.34 0.17
CA GLN A 912 -45.08 -4.25 -0.40
C GLN A 912 -44.77 -2.80 -0.81
N GLY A 913 -43.72 -2.23 -0.22
CA GLY A 913 -43.28 -0.87 -0.46
C GLY A 913 -41.76 -0.71 -0.36
N GLY A 914 -41.28 0.51 -0.62
CA GLY A 914 -39.86 0.82 -0.43
C GLY A 914 -38.92 -0.11 -1.21
N SER A 915 -38.06 -0.82 -0.48
CA SER A 915 -37.07 -1.78 -0.96
C SER A 915 -37.39 -3.22 -0.56
N GLU A 916 -38.64 -3.51 -0.18
CA GLU A 916 -39.09 -4.84 0.20
C GLU A 916 -39.13 -5.77 -1.02
N LEU A 917 -38.36 -6.85 -0.95
CA LEU A 917 -38.18 -7.78 -2.06
C LEU A 917 -39.25 -8.88 -2.04
N GLY A 918 -39.79 -9.19 -3.22
CA GLY A 918 -40.57 -10.40 -3.41
C GLY A 918 -39.73 -11.65 -3.19
N THR A 919 -40.36 -12.75 -2.79
CA THR A 919 -39.65 -14.00 -2.51
C THR A 919 -40.49 -15.22 -2.86
N SER A 920 -39.82 -16.24 -3.41
CA SER A 920 -40.36 -17.58 -3.67
C SER A 920 -39.96 -18.60 -2.60
N LEU A 921 -39.31 -18.18 -1.49
CA LEU A 921 -38.85 -19.07 -0.42
C LEU A 921 -39.99 -19.74 0.37
N ALA A 922 -41.22 -19.25 0.23
CA ALA A 922 -42.42 -19.84 0.79
C ALA A 922 -43.38 -20.23 -0.35
N PHE A 923 -44.14 -21.29 -0.14
CA PHE A 923 -45.15 -21.76 -1.08
C PHE A 923 -46.55 -21.54 -0.50
N LEU A 924 -47.50 -21.25 -1.39
CA LEU A 924 -48.88 -21.00 -1.04
C LEU A 924 -49.72 -22.25 -1.32
N GLU A 925 -50.48 -22.69 -0.32
CA GLU A 925 -51.45 -23.76 -0.45
C GLU A 925 -52.87 -23.18 -0.39
N VAL A 926 -53.73 -23.55 -1.33
CA VAL A 926 -55.13 -23.12 -1.36
C VAL A 926 -56.03 -24.32 -1.14
N PHE A 927 -56.81 -24.31 -0.06
CA PHE A 927 -57.71 -25.40 0.32
C PHE A 927 -59.19 -25.05 0.15
N ASP A 928 -60.02 -26.07 -0.06
CA ASP A 928 -61.47 -25.96 -0.04
C ASP A 928 -62.05 -25.95 1.40
N ALA A 929 -63.37 -25.80 1.50
CA ALA A 929 -64.08 -25.80 2.78
C ALA A 929 -63.97 -27.11 3.58
N GLY A 930 -63.60 -28.22 2.93
CA GLY A 930 -63.38 -29.53 3.52
C GLY A 930 -61.92 -29.81 3.91
N GLY A 931 -60.99 -28.88 3.61
CA GLY A 931 -59.55 -29.07 3.81
C GLY A 931 -58.86 -29.86 2.69
N THR A 932 -59.52 -30.04 1.54
CA THR A 932 -58.90 -30.64 0.34
C THR A 932 -58.09 -29.57 -0.38
N LEU A 933 -56.89 -29.90 -0.82
CA LEU A 933 -56.07 -29.01 -1.65
C LEU A 933 -56.78 -28.71 -2.99
N ILE A 934 -56.97 -27.43 -3.29
CA ILE A 934 -57.47 -26.94 -4.57
C ILE A 934 -56.31 -26.80 -5.55
N ASP A 935 -55.23 -26.15 -5.13
CA ASP A 935 -53.99 -26.00 -5.91
C ASP A 935 -52.89 -25.39 -5.05
N THR A 936 -51.67 -25.43 -5.57
CA THR A 936 -50.48 -24.72 -5.07
C THR A 936 -49.97 -23.82 -6.20
N PRO A 937 -50.40 -22.55 -6.28
CA PRO A 937 -49.96 -21.67 -7.35
C PRO A 937 -48.44 -21.51 -7.31
N GLU A 938 -47.83 -21.51 -8.49
CA GLU A 938 -46.42 -21.18 -8.65
C GLU A 938 -46.17 -19.73 -8.23
N ILE A 939 -45.13 -19.53 -7.43
CA ILE A 939 -44.69 -18.21 -6.97
C ILE A 939 -43.52 -17.81 -7.86
N ALA A 940 -43.67 -16.71 -8.60
CA ALA A 940 -42.59 -16.18 -9.40
C ALA A 940 -41.44 -15.67 -8.51
N ALA A 941 -40.24 -15.49 -9.09
CA ALA A 941 -39.07 -15.00 -8.34
C ALA A 941 -39.30 -13.60 -7.71
N ASP A 942 -40.19 -12.80 -8.28
CA ASP A 942 -40.62 -11.51 -7.72
C ASP A 942 -41.72 -11.65 -6.65
N GLY A 943 -42.00 -12.86 -6.18
CA GLY A 943 -43.01 -13.17 -5.18
C GLY A 943 -44.45 -13.21 -5.70
N SER A 944 -44.70 -12.83 -6.95
CA SER A 944 -46.05 -12.74 -7.50
C SER A 944 -46.67 -14.11 -7.76
N TRP A 945 -47.98 -14.24 -7.53
CA TRP A 945 -48.70 -15.48 -7.74
C TRP A 945 -50.13 -15.23 -8.22
N SER A 946 -50.68 -16.20 -8.96
CA SER A 946 -52.09 -16.19 -9.36
C SER A 946 -52.68 -17.59 -9.46
N LEU A 947 -53.93 -17.73 -9.04
CA LEU A 947 -54.69 -18.98 -9.10
C LEU A 947 -56.09 -18.72 -9.63
N VAL A 948 -56.54 -19.51 -10.61
CA VAL A 948 -57.94 -19.51 -11.06
C VAL A 948 -58.67 -20.66 -10.37
N LEU A 949 -59.73 -20.36 -9.63
CA LEU A 949 -60.56 -21.38 -8.98
C LEU A 949 -61.38 -22.19 -10.01
N PRO A 950 -61.83 -23.41 -9.65
CA PRO A 950 -62.67 -24.23 -10.51
C PRO A 950 -63.93 -23.52 -11.02
N ASP A 951 -64.40 -23.90 -12.21
CA ASP A 951 -65.66 -23.39 -12.79
C ASP A 951 -66.85 -23.50 -11.81
N GLY A 952 -67.47 -22.35 -11.52
CA GLY A 952 -68.64 -22.29 -10.64
C GLY A 952 -68.33 -22.46 -9.14
N TYR A 953 -67.06 -22.44 -8.74
CA TYR A 953 -66.65 -22.52 -7.33
C TYR A 953 -67.24 -21.34 -6.53
N ALA A 954 -67.95 -21.66 -5.45
CA ALA A 954 -68.70 -20.69 -4.63
C ALA A 954 -68.61 -20.99 -3.12
N GLN A 955 -67.68 -21.88 -2.72
CA GLN A 955 -67.47 -22.27 -1.33
C GLN A 955 -66.35 -21.43 -0.71
N SER A 956 -66.12 -21.57 0.60
CA SER A 956 -64.97 -20.92 1.23
C SER A 956 -63.65 -21.50 0.69
N VAL A 957 -62.65 -20.65 0.55
CA VAL A 957 -61.25 -21.03 0.29
C VAL A 957 -60.41 -20.62 1.48
N ARG A 958 -59.44 -21.46 1.85
CA ARG A 958 -58.40 -21.14 2.83
C ARG A 958 -57.08 -21.01 2.10
N LEU A 959 -56.44 -19.85 2.22
CA LEU A 959 -55.08 -19.63 1.76
C LEU A 959 -54.18 -19.90 2.97
N ALA A 960 -53.12 -20.68 2.78
CA ALA A 960 -52.16 -20.98 3.82
C ALA A 960 -50.75 -20.92 3.25
N LEU A 961 -49.91 -20.07 3.83
CA LEU A 961 -48.51 -19.97 3.49
C LEU A 961 -47.70 -20.98 4.30
N ALA A 962 -46.83 -21.70 3.63
CA ALA A 962 -45.89 -22.63 4.25
C ALA A 962 -44.47 -22.33 3.74
N GLY A 963 -43.48 -22.45 4.63
CA GLY A 963 -42.09 -22.12 4.30
C GLY A 963 -41.10 -22.79 5.26
N PRO A 964 -39.80 -22.71 4.95
CA PRO A 964 -38.77 -23.33 5.78
C PRO A 964 -38.72 -22.70 7.17
N PRO A 965 -38.13 -23.39 8.18
CA PRO A 965 -38.03 -22.87 9.56
C PRO A 965 -37.27 -21.56 9.72
N GLN A 966 -36.64 -21.05 8.67
CA GLN A 966 -35.89 -19.79 8.64
C GLN A 966 -36.76 -18.59 8.24
N VAL A 967 -37.95 -18.83 7.67
CA VAL A 967 -38.91 -17.79 7.27
C VAL A 967 -40.03 -17.73 8.30
N ARG A 968 -40.46 -16.53 8.67
CA ARG A 968 -41.60 -16.28 9.56
C ARG A 968 -42.62 -15.42 8.86
N VAL A 969 -43.89 -15.81 8.93
CA VAL A 969 -44.98 -14.95 8.45
C VAL A 969 -45.25 -13.87 9.47
N VAL A 970 -45.42 -12.63 9.00
CA VAL A 970 -45.57 -11.45 9.86
C VAL A 970 -46.82 -10.65 9.58
N SER A 971 -47.40 -10.76 8.39
CA SER A 971 -48.57 -9.98 7.98
C SER A 971 -49.34 -10.62 6.82
N GLU A 972 -50.63 -10.34 6.75
CA GLU A 972 -51.55 -10.85 5.71
C GLU A 972 -52.50 -9.74 5.24
N GLN A 973 -52.67 -9.59 3.93
CA GLN A 973 -53.60 -8.62 3.36
C GLN A 973 -55.00 -9.23 3.19
N THR A 974 -55.89 -8.92 4.13
CA THR A 974 -57.26 -9.48 4.14
C THR A 974 -58.37 -8.43 3.92
N SER A 975 -58.00 -7.18 3.62
CA SER A 975 -58.94 -6.07 3.52
C SER A 975 -59.97 -6.23 2.39
N GLY A 976 -61.25 -6.07 2.72
CA GLY A 976 -62.34 -6.09 1.73
C GLY A 976 -62.81 -7.49 1.31
N LEU A 977 -62.30 -8.56 1.92
CA LEU A 977 -62.68 -9.93 1.56
C LEU A 977 -64.07 -10.34 2.10
N PRO A 978 -64.91 -10.96 1.26
CA PRO A 978 -66.25 -11.40 1.64
C PRO A 978 -66.22 -12.61 2.58
N ALA A 979 -67.02 -12.54 3.66
CA ALA A 979 -67.15 -13.62 4.65
C ALA A 979 -65.80 -14.11 5.19
N LEU A 980 -64.84 -13.19 5.38
CA LEU A 980 -63.53 -13.43 5.95
C LEU A 980 -63.64 -14.07 7.34
N VAL A 981 -62.89 -15.15 7.52
CA VAL A 981 -62.60 -15.83 8.78
C VAL A 981 -61.08 -15.88 8.90
N ASP A 982 -60.58 -14.99 9.73
CA ASP A 982 -59.17 -14.82 10.04
C ASP A 982 -59.11 -14.60 11.56
N ALA A 983 -58.59 -15.61 12.26
CA ALA A 983 -58.51 -15.58 13.72
C ALA A 983 -57.24 -14.87 14.22
N ASP A 984 -56.21 -14.82 13.38
CA ASP A 984 -54.91 -14.22 13.62
C ASP A 984 -54.29 -13.83 12.27
N ALA A 985 -54.26 -12.54 11.95
CA ALA A 985 -53.85 -12.00 10.64
C ALA A 985 -52.34 -12.12 10.34
N ARG A 986 -51.68 -13.07 11.00
CA ARG A 986 -50.23 -13.26 11.08
C ARG A 986 -49.85 -14.73 11.22
N ASP A 987 -50.81 -15.66 11.15
CA ASP A 987 -50.56 -17.10 11.27
C ASP A 987 -50.23 -17.77 9.92
N GLY A 988 -50.14 -16.96 8.87
CA GLY A 988 -49.98 -17.34 7.48
C GLY A 988 -51.25 -17.90 6.85
N SER A 989 -52.43 -17.74 7.44
CA SER A 989 -53.62 -18.47 7.00
C SER A 989 -54.96 -17.79 7.28
N TYR A 990 -55.62 -17.32 6.22
CA TYR A 990 -56.99 -16.82 6.29
C TYR A 990 -57.96 -17.56 5.36
N THR A 991 -59.24 -17.53 5.71
CA THR A 991 -60.33 -18.14 4.94
C THR A 991 -61.34 -17.09 4.49
N PHE A 992 -61.78 -17.10 3.23
CA PHE A 992 -62.86 -16.23 2.77
C PHE A 992 -63.75 -16.93 1.72
N THR A 993 -64.91 -16.35 1.38
CA THR A 993 -65.85 -16.96 0.42
C THR A 993 -65.96 -16.14 -0.86
N PRO A 994 -65.24 -16.50 -1.94
CA PRO A 994 -65.26 -15.76 -3.20
C PRO A 994 -66.63 -15.81 -3.90
N GLU A 995 -67.01 -14.71 -4.55
CA GLU A 995 -68.12 -14.67 -5.48
C GLU A 995 -67.74 -15.37 -6.79
N VAL A 996 -68.69 -16.10 -7.39
CA VAL A 996 -68.46 -16.87 -8.62
C VAL A 996 -67.98 -15.96 -9.75
N GLY A 997 -66.78 -16.22 -10.26
CA GLY A 997 -66.19 -15.49 -11.39
C GLY A 997 -65.68 -14.08 -11.06
N ALA A 998 -65.59 -13.71 -9.77
CA ALA A 998 -64.97 -12.45 -9.35
C ALA A 998 -63.43 -12.56 -9.26
N SER A 999 -62.71 -11.46 -9.42
CA SER A 999 -61.26 -11.42 -9.22
C SER A 999 -60.92 -10.74 -7.91
N TYR A 1000 -60.02 -11.36 -7.14
CA TYR A 1000 -59.45 -10.89 -5.90
C TYR A 1000 -57.95 -10.73 -6.11
N ALA A 1001 -57.47 -9.48 -6.04
CA ALA A 1001 -56.07 -9.13 -6.16
C ALA A 1001 -55.55 -8.60 -4.83
N SER A 1002 -54.22 -8.48 -4.71
CA SER A 1002 -53.54 -8.04 -3.48
C SER A 1002 -53.83 -8.95 -2.28
N LEU A 1003 -53.86 -10.26 -2.52
CA LEU A 1003 -53.88 -11.29 -1.48
C LEU A 1003 -52.45 -11.52 -0.98
N ASP A 1004 -51.84 -10.46 -0.46
CA ASP A 1004 -50.41 -10.41 -0.20
C ASP A 1004 -50.05 -10.99 1.18
N PHE A 1005 -48.88 -11.62 1.27
CA PHE A 1005 -48.31 -12.15 2.51
C PHE A 1005 -46.93 -11.52 2.76
N GLY A 1006 -46.74 -10.96 3.95
CA GLY A 1006 -45.45 -10.50 4.40
C GLY A 1006 -44.73 -11.56 5.22
N VAL A 1007 -43.45 -11.78 4.92
CA VAL A 1007 -42.56 -12.65 5.67
C VAL A 1007 -41.30 -11.91 6.14
N ILE A 1008 -40.56 -12.46 7.09
CA ILE A 1008 -39.22 -12.01 7.49
C ILE A 1008 -38.28 -13.19 7.65
N ARG A 1009 -36.97 -12.92 7.61
CA ARG A 1009 -35.96 -13.89 8.06
C ARG A 1009 -35.94 -13.94 9.58
N ALA A 1010 -35.89 -15.15 10.14
CA ALA A 1010 -35.79 -15.35 11.58
C ALA A 1010 -34.48 -14.76 12.13
N ALA A 1011 -34.54 -14.11 13.29
CA ALA A 1011 -33.35 -13.58 13.95
C ALA A 1011 -32.42 -14.72 14.40
N THR A 1012 -31.11 -14.46 14.49
CA THR A 1012 -30.13 -15.46 14.93
C THR A 1012 -29.11 -14.88 15.92
N LEU A 1013 -28.67 -15.70 16.88
CA LEU A 1013 -27.63 -15.42 17.87
C LEU A 1013 -26.45 -16.39 17.65
N GLY A 1014 -25.23 -15.92 17.88
CA GLY A 1014 -23.99 -16.69 17.70
C GLY A 1014 -23.95 -18.01 18.47
N THR A 1015 -22.98 -18.88 18.14
CA THR A 1015 -22.87 -20.26 18.65
C THR A 1015 -22.12 -20.38 19.98
N ASP A 1016 -22.38 -21.47 20.71
CA ASP A 1016 -21.84 -21.75 22.05
C ASP A 1016 -20.30 -21.74 22.10
N GLN A 1017 -19.70 -21.09 23.12
CA GLN A 1017 -18.24 -21.06 23.30
C GLN A 1017 -17.77 -21.83 24.54
N GLN A 1018 -16.51 -22.31 24.54
CA GLN A 1018 -15.87 -22.87 25.75
C GLN A 1018 -14.46 -22.31 25.97
N VAL A 1019 -14.18 -21.77 27.16
CA VAL A 1019 -12.88 -21.14 27.46
C VAL A 1019 -12.39 -21.40 28.89
N ALA A 1020 -11.07 -21.40 29.11
CA ALA A 1020 -10.42 -21.53 30.41
C ALA A 1020 -9.75 -20.23 30.88
N LEU A 1021 -9.75 -19.96 32.19
CA LEU A 1021 -9.06 -18.82 32.81
C LEU A 1021 -8.42 -19.21 34.17
N ARG A 1022 -7.45 -18.46 34.67
CA ARG A 1022 -6.84 -18.70 36.00
C ARG A 1022 -7.69 -18.07 37.12
N PRO A 1023 -7.54 -18.52 38.38
CA PRO A 1023 -8.19 -17.86 39.51
C PRO A 1023 -7.86 -16.36 39.56
N GLY A 1024 -8.88 -15.50 39.58
CA GLY A 1024 -8.74 -14.04 39.60
C GLY A 1024 -8.66 -13.37 38.22
N GLN A 1025 -8.68 -14.13 37.12
CA GLN A 1025 -8.66 -13.58 35.76
C GLN A 1025 -10.04 -13.17 35.25
N VAL A 1026 -10.01 -12.32 34.22
CA VAL A 1026 -11.18 -11.87 33.47
C VAL A 1026 -10.96 -12.19 32.00
N ILE A 1027 -12.00 -12.64 31.32
CA ILE A 1027 -12.03 -12.92 29.88
C ILE A 1027 -13.27 -12.30 29.24
N SER A 1028 -13.21 -12.06 27.94
CA SER A 1028 -14.30 -11.56 27.11
C SER A 1028 -14.69 -12.64 26.09
N LEU A 1029 -15.98 -12.94 25.97
CA LEU A 1029 -16.54 -13.86 24.99
C LEU A 1029 -17.40 -13.03 24.01
N PRO A 1030 -17.02 -12.91 22.73
CA PRO A 1030 -17.76 -12.12 21.75
C PRO A 1030 -18.92 -12.91 21.15
N HIS A 1031 -20.09 -12.29 20.97
CA HIS A 1031 -21.26 -12.86 20.29
C HIS A 1031 -21.75 -11.90 19.22
N SER A 1032 -22.38 -12.44 18.17
CA SER A 1032 -23.07 -11.66 17.15
C SER A 1032 -24.54 -12.05 17.11
N TYR A 1033 -25.42 -11.06 16.99
CA TYR A 1033 -26.85 -11.23 16.82
C TYR A 1033 -27.29 -10.51 15.55
N THR A 1034 -28.08 -11.17 14.70
CA THR A 1034 -28.63 -10.60 13.47
C THR A 1034 -30.16 -10.61 13.48
N ALA A 1035 -30.76 -9.57 12.92
CA ALA A 1035 -32.19 -9.47 12.71
C ALA A 1035 -32.52 -8.73 11.41
N ASP A 1036 -33.54 -9.19 10.72
CA ASP A 1036 -33.96 -8.68 9.41
C ASP A 1036 -35.34 -8.03 9.47
N ALA A 1037 -35.69 -7.33 10.56
CA ALA A 1037 -36.98 -6.63 10.65
C ALA A 1037 -37.05 -5.62 11.80
N GLU A 1038 -37.97 -4.66 11.72
CA GLU A 1038 -38.18 -3.63 12.75
C GLU A 1038 -38.68 -4.19 14.10
N GLY A 1039 -38.03 -3.83 15.20
CA GLY A 1039 -38.45 -4.30 16.51
C GLY A 1039 -37.50 -3.94 17.64
N SER A 1040 -37.48 -4.77 18.67
CA SER A 1040 -36.51 -4.67 19.75
C SER A 1040 -36.08 -6.04 20.24
N VAL A 1041 -34.82 -6.19 20.61
CA VAL A 1041 -34.28 -7.40 21.24
C VAL A 1041 -33.87 -7.11 22.69
N VAL A 1042 -34.15 -8.05 23.58
CA VAL A 1042 -33.65 -8.05 24.95
C VAL A 1042 -32.65 -9.19 25.08
N PHE A 1043 -31.46 -8.88 25.58
CA PHE A 1043 -30.45 -9.88 25.90
C PHE A 1043 -30.42 -10.13 27.40
N ASP A 1044 -30.72 -11.36 27.79
CA ASP A 1044 -30.65 -11.80 29.17
C ASP A 1044 -29.46 -12.74 29.35
N LEU A 1045 -28.55 -12.38 30.27
CA LEU A 1045 -27.41 -13.22 30.63
C LEU A 1045 -27.69 -13.96 31.94
N ALA A 1046 -28.07 -15.23 31.84
CA ALA A 1046 -28.30 -16.08 32.99
C ALA A 1046 -27.00 -16.75 33.45
N THR A 1047 -26.64 -16.56 34.72
CA THR A 1047 -25.52 -17.24 35.38
C THR A 1047 -26.04 -18.20 36.46
N PRO A 1048 -25.68 -19.50 36.42
CA PRO A 1048 -25.96 -20.44 37.50
C PRO A 1048 -25.24 -20.04 38.80
N THR A 1049 -25.69 -20.58 39.92
CA THR A 1049 -25.13 -20.27 41.25
C THR A 1049 -23.74 -20.90 41.46
N ASN A 1050 -22.72 -20.28 40.88
CA ASN A 1050 -21.32 -20.49 41.25
C ASN A 1050 -20.69 -19.16 41.65
N THR A 1051 -20.54 -18.92 42.96
CA THR A 1051 -19.99 -17.66 43.51
C THR A 1051 -18.51 -17.45 43.18
N ALA A 1052 -17.85 -18.43 42.57
CA ALA A 1052 -16.49 -18.30 42.10
C ALA A 1052 -16.38 -17.47 40.80
N PHE A 1053 -17.50 -17.18 40.11
CA PHE A 1053 -17.52 -16.42 38.87
C PHE A 1053 -18.48 -15.23 38.94
N ASN A 1054 -18.21 -14.21 38.13
CA ASN A 1054 -19.11 -13.10 37.88
C ASN A 1054 -19.10 -12.79 36.38
N ALA A 1055 -20.27 -12.63 35.76
CA ALA A 1055 -20.41 -12.33 34.35
C ALA A 1055 -21.29 -11.09 34.13
N THR A 1056 -20.94 -10.30 33.13
CA THR A 1056 -21.63 -9.07 32.75
C THR A 1056 -21.61 -8.92 31.23
N LEU A 1057 -22.73 -8.52 30.64
CA LEU A 1057 -22.89 -8.38 29.20
C LEU A 1057 -22.69 -6.92 28.76
N PHE A 1058 -21.93 -6.72 27.69
CA PHE A 1058 -21.67 -5.44 27.06
C PHE A 1058 -22.06 -5.49 25.59
N VAL A 1059 -22.41 -4.34 25.02
CA VAL A 1059 -22.44 -4.11 23.58
C VAL A 1059 -21.03 -3.73 23.14
N ASP A 1060 -20.63 -4.26 21.99
CA ASP A 1060 -19.43 -3.88 21.24
C ASP A 1060 -19.91 -3.13 19.98
N THR A 1061 -19.81 -1.81 19.99
CA THR A 1061 -20.36 -0.97 18.90
C THR A 1061 -19.46 -0.95 17.68
N GLY A 1062 -18.18 -1.32 17.82
CA GLY A 1062 -17.21 -1.43 16.74
C GLY A 1062 -17.02 -2.85 16.19
N CYS A 1063 -17.61 -3.85 16.85
CA CYS A 1063 -17.31 -5.27 16.62
C CYS A 1063 -15.80 -5.59 16.69
N ASP A 1064 -15.07 -4.89 17.55
CA ASP A 1064 -13.60 -4.95 17.64
C ASP A 1064 -13.09 -5.88 18.76
N GLY A 1065 -14.00 -6.49 19.52
CA GLY A 1065 -13.69 -7.38 20.64
C GLY A 1065 -13.51 -6.66 21.97
N SER A 1066 -13.77 -5.35 22.05
CA SER A 1066 -13.69 -4.55 23.26
C SER A 1066 -15.07 -4.20 23.83
N PRO A 1067 -15.30 -4.40 25.15
CA PRO A 1067 -16.59 -4.09 25.75
C PRO A 1067 -16.77 -2.57 25.91
N ASP A 1068 -17.76 -1.99 25.21
CA ASP A 1068 -18.02 -0.54 25.26
C ASP A 1068 -19.01 -0.16 26.38
N GLN A 1069 -20.25 -0.62 26.26
CA GLN A 1069 -21.37 -0.20 27.10
C GLN A 1069 -22.12 -1.40 27.66
N PRO A 1070 -22.45 -1.42 28.96
CA PRO A 1070 -23.22 -2.53 29.52
C PRO A 1070 -24.62 -2.59 28.89
N VAL A 1071 -25.13 -3.80 28.65
CA VAL A 1071 -26.51 -3.98 28.19
C VAL A 1071 -27.45 -3.69 29.36
N THR A 1072 -28.19 -2.58 29.29
CA THR A 1072 -29.08 -2.13 30.38
C THR A 1072 -30.57 -2.21 30.07
N GLY A 1073 -30.96 -2.67 28.88
CA GLY A 1073 -32.35 -2.76 28.46
C GLY A 1073 -32.52 -3.18 27.00
N PRO A 1074 -33.75 -3.10 26.46
CA PRO A 1074 -34.04 -3.45 25.07
C PRO A 1074 -33.24 -2.60 24.07
N ILE A 1075 -32.74 -3.23 23.01
CA ILE A 1075 -32.04 -2.60 21.89
C ILE A 1075 -32.98 -2.62 20.67
N ASN A 1076 -33.13 -1.49 20.00
CA ASN A 1076 -33.96 -1.40 18.79
C ASN A 1076 -33.26 -2.09 17.62
N ILE A 1077 -34.03 -2.80 16.80
CA ILE A 1077 -33.58 -3.48 15.58
C ILE A 1077 -34.41 -3.00 14.39
N GLN A 1078 -33.81 -3.03 13.21
CA GLN A 1078 -34.39 -2.75 11.90
C GLN A 1078 -33.99 -3.86 10.91
N ALA A 1079 -34.41 -3.77 9.65
CA ALA A 1079 -33.89 -4.63 8.59
C ALA A 1079 -32.34 -4.61 8.58
N ASP A 1080 -31.72 -5.77 8.35
CA ASP A 1080 -30.27 -5.99 8.33
C ASP A 1080 -29.47 -5.54 9.59
N THR A 1081 -30.10 -5.52 10.76
CA THR A 1081 -29.40 -5.14 12.00
C THR A 1081 -28.46 -6.24 12.48
N THR A 1082 -27.20 -5.86 12.73
CA THR A 1082 -26.20 -6.68 13.42
C THR A 1082 -25.81 -6.04 14.75
N ILE A 1083 -25.81 -6.81 15.83
CA ILE A 1083 -25.40 -6.39 17.18
C ILE A 1083 -24.25 -7.29 17.64
N CYS A 1084 -23.09 -6.69 17.88
CA CYS A 1084 -21.97 -7.37 18.53
C CYS A 1084 -22.06 -7.19 20.04
N LEU A 1085 -21.87 -8.28 20.77
CA LEU A 1085 -21.98 -8.36 22.22
C LEU A 1085 -20.72 -8.97 22.80
N ILE A 1086 -20.40 -8.61 24.04
CA ILE A 1086 -19.30 -9.22 24.80
C ILE A 1086 -19.79 -9.64 26.18
N ALA A 1087 -19.79 -10.95 26.43
CA ALA A 1087 -19.94 -11.49 27.76
C ALA A 1087 -18.58 -11.48 28.48
N ARG A 1088 -18.40 -10.53 29.40
CA ARG A 1088 -17.19 -10.43 30.23
C ARG A 1088 -17.33 -11.28 31.47
N VAL A 1089 -16.50 -12.31 31.60
CA VAL A 1089 -16.54 -13.31 32.67
C VAL A 1089 -15.28 -13.21 33.51
N SER A 1090 -15.45 -13.13 34.83
CA SER A 1090 -14.35 -13.07 35.79
C SER A 1090 -14.43 -14.22 36.79
N SER A 1091 -13.29 -14.76 37.22
CA SER A 1091 -13.24 -15.63 38.41
C SER A 1091 -12.72 -14.89 39.63
N SER A 1092 -13.13 -15.37 40.80
CA SER A 1092 -12.56 -14.97 42.08
C SER A 1092 -11.15 -15.53 42.23
N ALA A 1093 -10.28 -14.80 42.93
CA ALA A 1093 -8.93 -15.27 43.27
C ALA A 1093 -8.93 -16.56 44.13
N GLY A 1094 -10.07 -16.93 44.73
CA GLY A 1094 -10.26 -18.15 45.51
C GLY A 1094 -10.88 -19.31 44.74
N ALA A 1095 -11.10 -19.17 43.42
CA ALA A 1095 -11.66 -20.24 42.59
C ALA A 1095 -10.70 -21.44 42.53
N ALA A 1096 -11.25 -22.65 42.65
CA ALA A 1096 -10.48 -23.88 42.61
C ALA A 1096 -10.24 -24.36 41.16
N ASN A 1097 -9.13 -25.07 40.95
CA ASN A 1097 -8.88 -25.77 39.69
C ASN A 1097 -10.05 -26.71 39.35
N GLY A 1098 -10.64 -26.56 38.17
CA GLY A 1098 -11.79 -27.32 37.71
C GLY A 1098 -13.15 -26.69 38.00
N ASP A 1099 -13.23 -25.58 38.75
CA ASP A 1099 -14.48 -24.83 38.88
C ASP A 1099 -14.95 -24.39 37.48
N SER A 1100 -16.23 -24.56 37.16
CA SER A 1100 -16.78 -24.11 35.88
C SER A 1100 -18.11 -23.39 36.05
N ILE A 1101 -18.44 -22.52 35.11
CA ILE A 1101 -19.74 -21.88 34.95
C ILE A 1101 -20.21 -22.06 33.50
N ALA A 1102 -21.49 -22.36 33.32
CA ALA A 1102 -22.15 -22.28 32.02
C ALA A 1102 -23.00 -21.01 32.03
N ILE A 1103 -22.83 -20.11 31.07
CA ILE A 1103 -23.51 -18.82 31.01
C ILE A 1103 -24.45 -18.89 29.82
N THR A 1104 -25.74 -18.68 30.04
CA THR A 1104 -26.72 -18.73 28.96
C THR A 1104 -27.09 -17.31 28.58
N LEU A 1105 -26.82 -16.94 27.33
CA LEU A 1105 -27.26 -15.71 26.70
C LEU A 1105 -28.53 -15.99 25.90
N THR A 1106 -29.63 -15.37 26.31
CA THR A 1106 -30.92 -15.47 25.62
C THR A 1106 -31.21 -14.16 24.91
N ALA A 1107 -31.41 -14.21 23.60
CA ALA A 1107 -31.92 -13.11 22.79
C ALA A 1107 -33.44 -13.27 22.65
N THR A 1108 -34.21 -12.41 23.31
CA THR A 1108 -35.67 -12.35 23.13
C THR A 1108 -36.01 -11.20 22.19
N THR A 1109 -36.31 -11.53 20.95
CA THR A 1109 -36.64 -10.60 19.88
C THR A 1109 -38.14 -10.38 19.82
N GLN A 1110 -38.56 -9.12 19.99
CA GLN A 1110 -39.94 -8.70 19.81
C GLN A 1110 -40.04 -7.85 18.54
N TYR A 1111 -40.73 -8.39 17.53
CA TYR A 1111 -40.90 -7.75 16.23
C TYR A 1111 -42.01 -6.70 16.27
N GLY A 1112 -41.69 -5.51 16.79
CA GLY A 1112 -42.47 -4.28 16.66
C GLY A 1112 -44.00 -4.45 16.76
N SER A 1113 -44.70 -3.98 15.72
CA SER A 1113 -46.17 -4.04 15.62
C SER A 1113 -46.70 -5.43 15.29
N SER A 1114 -45.87 -6.37 14.80
CA SER A 1114 -46.24 -7.78 14.55
C SER A 1114 -46.55 -8.55 15.85
N GLY A 1115 -45.98 -8.12 16.98
CA GLY A 1115 -46.17 -8.77 18.27
C GLY A 1115 -45.58 -10.19 18.36
N LEU A 1116 -44.90 -10.65 17.31
CA LEU A 1116 -44.17 -11.91 17.30
C LEU A 1116 -42.98 -11.81 18.24
N ILE A 1117 -42.81 -12.86 19.03
CA ILE A 1117 -41.68 -13.02 19.94
C ILE A 1117 -40.91 -14.24 19.49
N GLN A 1118 -39.62 -14.04 19.21
CA GLN A 1118 -38.68 -15.10 18.94
C GLN A 1118 -37.64 -15.14 20.06
N GLU A 1119 -37.29 -16.35 20.48
CA GLU A 1119 -36.22 -16.58 21.43
C GLU A 1119 -35.12 -17.37 20.75
N ASP A 1120 -33.89 -16.88 20.88
CA ASP A 1120 -32.69 -17.60 20.48
C ASP A 1120 -31.71 -17.69 21.65
N ILE A 1121 -30.99 -18.80 21.76
CA ILE A 1121 -30.24 -19.17 22.97
C ILE A 1121 -28.83 -19.61 22.62
N ASN A 1122 -27.87 -19.02 23.31
CA ASN A 1122 -26.46 -19.39 23.30
C ASN A 1122 -26.03 -19.79 24.73
N THR A 1123 -25.22 -20.84 24.88
CA THR A 1123 -24.67 -21.29 26.17
C THR A 1123 -23.15 -21.43 26.12
N ASP A 1124 -22.45 -20.50 26.77
CA ASP A 1124 -20.99 -20.56 26.90
C ASP A 1124 -20.54 -21.29 28.16
N ARG A 1125 -19.37 -21.93 28.13
CA ARG A 1125 -18.77 -22.59 29.29
C ARG A 1125 -17.39 -22.02 29.64
N VAL A 1126 -17.24 -21.52 30.86
CA VAL A 1126 -15.96 -21.02 31.37
C VAL A 1126 -15.44 -21.91 32.50
N ARG A 1127 -14.16 -22.30 32.47
CA ARG A 1127 -13.51 -23.17 33.47
C ARG A 1127 -12.27 -22.52 34.10
N VAL A 1128 -12.04 -22.75 35.39
CA VAL A 1128 -10.85 -22.30 36.11
C VAL A 1128 -9.75 -23.35 36.04
N GLU A 1129 -8.56 -22.96 35.60
CA GLU A 1129 -7.41 -23.86 35.47
C GLU A 1129 -6.14 -23.28 36.12
N THR A 1130 -5.45 -24.07 36.95
CA THR A 1130 -4.24 -23.63 37.70
C THR A 1130 -2.93 -23.77 36.91
N GLN A 1131 -2.95 -24.48 35.78
CA GLN A 1131 -1.83 -24.60 34.83
C GLN A 1131 -2.45 -24.49 33.44
N GLN A 1132 -1.96 -23.55 32.62
CA GLN A 1132 -2.50 -23.36 31.28
C GLN A 1132 -1.85 -24.34 30.30
N GLY A 1133 -2.66 -25.23 29.73
CA GLY A 1133 -2.61 -25.47 28.30
C GLY A 1133 -3.18 -24.23 27.62
N THR A 1134 -2.34 -23.38 27.03
CA THR A 1134 -2.85 -22.27 26.22
C THR A 1134 -2.96 -22.81 24.81
N LEU A 1135 -4.18 -23.04 24.33
CA LEU A 1135 -4.40 -23.30 22.91
C LEU A 1135 -4.71 -21.97 22.24
N LYS A 1136 -3.96 -21.61 21.21
CA LYS A 1136 -4.24 -20.48 20.32
C LYS A 1136 -4.88 -21.03 19.05
N LEU A 1137 -5.99 -20.43 18.64
CA LEU A 1137 -6.63 -20.71 17.36
C LEU A 1137 -6.45 -19.48 16.45
N SER A 1138 -6.17 -19.70 15.18
CA SER A 1138 -6.24 -18.66 14.14
C SER A 1138 -6.92 -19.21 12.90
N LYS A 1139 -7.78 -18.41 12.27
CA LYS A 1139 -8.50 -18.77 11.05
C LYS A 1139 -8.14 -17.83 9.91
N THR A 1140 -7.87 -18.39 8.75
CA THR A 1140 -7.58 -17.67 7.50
C THR A 1140 -8.45 -18.19 6.38
N VAL A 1141 -8.60 -17.41 5.31
CA VAL A 1141 -9.39 -17.73 4.13
C VAL A 1141 -8.61 -17.38 2.87
N ARG A 1142 -8.62 -18.29 1.89
CA ARG A 1142 -8.16 -18.01 0.52
C ARG A 1142 -9.27 -18.33 -0.47
N ASN A 1143 -9.42 -17.48 -1.49
CA ASN A 1143 -10.19 -17.82 -2.67
C ASN A 1143 -9.30 -18.73 -3.54
N VAL A 1144 -9.60 -20.02 -3.52
CA VAL A 1144 -8.88 -21.06 -4.25
C VAL A 1144 -9.16 -20.94 -5.75
N THR A 1145 -10.37 -20.52 -6.13
CA THR A 1145 -10.77 -20.36 -7.53
C THR A 1145 -9.98 -19.25 -8.23
N ASP A 1146 -9.81 -18.10 -7.57
CA ASP A 1146 -9.05 -16.96 -8.11
C ASP A 1146 -7.55 -16.99 -7.79
N GLY A 1147 -7.07 -18.02 -7.08
CA GLY A 1147 -5.68 -18.10 -6.65
C GLY A 1147 -5.25 -16.97 -5.70
N ALA A 1148 -6.21 -16.36 -4.99
CA ALA A 1148 -5.93 -15.26 -4.09
C ALA A 1148 -5.14 -15.72 -2.86
N SER A 1149 -4.25 -14.87 -2.36
CA SER A 1149 -3.43 -15.17 -1.18
C SER A 1149 -4.27 -15.44 0.07
N GLU A 1150 -3.79 -16.34 0.92
CA GLU A 1150 -4.44 -16.69 2.18
C GLU A 1150 -4.29 -15.56 3.19
N THR A 1151 -5.42 -14.96 3.57
CA THR A 1151 -5.46 -13.80 4.47
C THR A 1151 -6.62 -13.93 5.45
N PHE A 1152 -6.86 -12.93 6.30
CA PHE A 1152 -7.99 -12.93 7.23
C PHE A 1152 -9.34 -12.56 6.58
N ARG A 1153 -9.32 -12.06 5.34
CA ARG A 1153 -10.51 -11.69 4.55
C ARG A 1153 -10.21 -11.83 3.07
N ASN A 1154 -11.11 -12.44 2.30
CA ASN A 1154 -10.96 -12.54 0.86
C ASN A 1154 -12.19 -12.01 0.12
N GLN A 1155 -12.05 -11.71 -1.16
CA GLN A 1155 -13.17 -11.41 -2.05
C GLN A 1155 -13.44 -12.64 -2.91
N ALA A 1156 -14.71 -12.89 -3.17
CA ALA A 1156 -15.15 -14.03 -3.95
C ALA A 1156 -16.48 -13.72 -4.62
N SER A 1157 -16.60 -14.20 -5.85
CA SER A 1157 -17.82 -14.21 -6.65
C SER A 1157 -18.61 -15.49 -6.39
N ILE A 1158 -19.88 -15.53 -6.79
CA ILE A 1158 -20.67 -16.77 -6.77
C ILE A 1158 -19.95 -17.84 -7.62
N GLY A 1159 -19.81 -19.06 -7.09
CA GLY A 1159 -19.05 -20.18 -7.66
C GLY A 1159 -17.58 -20.26 -7.22
N ASP A 1160 -17.08 -19.28 -6.46
CA ASP A 1160 -15.70 -19.34 -5.97
C ASP A 1160 -15.57 -20.27 -4.77
N THR A 1161 -14.60 -21.18 -4.80
CA THR A 1161 -14.25 -22.02 -3.66
C THR A 1161 -13.31 -21.25 -2.72
N LEU A 1162 -13.80 -20.97 -1.53
CA LEU A 1162 -13.03 -20.46 -0.40
C LEU A 1162 -12.49 -21.61 0.46
N GLU A 1163 -11.18 -21.70 0.65
CA GLU A 1163 -10.60 -22.58 1.67
C GLU A 1163 -10.40 -21.81 2.97
N TYR A 1164 -11.06 -22.28 4.02
CA TYR A 1164 -10.85 -21.83 5.38
C TYR A 1164 -9.90 -22.77 6.11
N ARG A 1165 -8.83 -22.22 6.69
CA ARG A 1165 -7.85 -22.97 7.48
C ARG A 1165 -7.92 -22.54 8.94
N ILE A 1166 -8.19 -23.49 9.82
CA ILE A 1166 -8.20 -23.28 11.27
C ILE A 1166 -6.92 -23.89 11.85
N THR A 1167 -5.99 -23.04 12.26
CA THR A 1167 -4.72 -23.44 12.88
C THR A 1167 -4.84 -23.45 14.41
N LEU A 1168 -4.44 -24.56 15.03
CA LEU A 1168 -4.36 -24.74 16.48
C LEU A 1168 -2.89 -24.82 16.92
N GLU A 1169 -2.52 -24.05 17.93
CA GLU A 1169 -1.18 -24.04 18.51
C GLU A 1169 -1.25 -24.23 20.03
N ASN A 1170 -0.51 -25.19 20.59
CA ASN A 1170 -0.39 -25.33 22.04
C ASN A 1170 0.77 -24.49 22.58
N LEU A 1171 0.46 -23.24 22.91
CA LEU A 1171 1.31 -22.30 23.65
C LEU A 1171 1.43 -22.62 25.16
N GLY A 1172 0.77 -23.67 25.62
CA GLY A 1172 0.85 -24.15 26.99
C GLY A 1172 2.15 -24.85 27.32
N THR A 1173 2.32 -25.19 28.61
CA THR A 1173 3.46 -26.00 29.10
C THR A 1173 3.08 -27.45 29.37
N LEU A 1174 1.83 -27.83 29.08
CA LEU A 1174 1.27 -29.17 29.26
C LEU A 1174 0.59 -29.68 27.98
N PRO A 1175 0.54 -30.99 27.76
CA PRO A 1175 -0.26 -31.57 26.69
C PRO A 1175 -1.75 -31.25 26.87
N ALA A 1176 -2.43 -30.92 25.77
CA ALA A 1176 -3.88 -30.76 25.73
C ALA A 1176 -4.55 -32.03 25.20
N SER A 1177 -5.59 -32.50 25.86
CA SER A 1177 -6.37 -33.68 25.47
C SER A 1177 -7.85 -33.33 25.31
N GLU A 1178 -8.64 -34.17 24.64
CA GLU A 1178 -10.09 -33.95 24.43
C GLU A 1178 -10.41 -32.69 23.62
N ILE A 1179 -9.52 -32.29 22.71
CA ILE A 1179 -9.70 -31.10 21.87
C ILE A 1179 -10.90 -31.30 20.93
N THR A 1180 -11.81 -30.34 20.92
CA THR A 1180 -12.91 -30.28 19.96
C THR A 1180 -12.92 -28.89 19.31
N ILE A 1181 -12.95 -28.84 17.98
CA ILE A 1181 -12.97 -27.61 17.19
C ILE A 1181 -14.38 -27.45 16.63
N TYR A 1182 -14.97 -26.27 16.80
CA TYR A 1182 -16.27 -25.91 16.25
C TYR A 1182 -16.09 -24.76 15.26
N ASP A 1183 -16.81 -24.83 14.15
CA ASP A 1183 -16.92 -23.75 13.17
C ASP A 1183 -18.29 -23.87 12.49
N ARG A 1184 -18.54 -23.10 11.44
CA ARG A 1184 -19.69 -23.29 10.55
C ARG A 1184 -19.32 -22.87 9.13
N THR A 1185 -20.07 -23.35 8.15
CA THR A 1185 -20.00 -22.72 6.83
C THR A 1185 -20.53 -21.27 6.93
N PRO A 1186 -19.80 -20.28 6.37
CA PRO A 1186 -20.29 -18.91 6.26
C PRO A 1186 -21.65 -18.82 5.54
N PRO A 1187 -22.48 -17.79 5.82
CA PRO A 1187 -23.65 -17.49 4.98
C PRO A 1187 -23.23 -17.33 3.52
N TYR A 1188 -24.10 -17.71 2.59
CA TYR A 1188 -23.80 -17.65 1.15
C TYR A 1188 -22.65 -18.60 0.78
N THR A 1189 -22.42 -19.68 1.55
CA THR A 1189 -21.42 -20.69 1.20
C THR A 1189 -21.85 -22.09 1.64
N THR A 1190 -21.48 -23.12 0.87
CA THR A 1190 -21.73 -24.54 1.19
C THR A 1190 -20.43 -25.31 1.20
N LEU A 1191 -20.31 -26.44 1.92
CA LEU A 1191 -19.04 -27.18 1.97
C LEU A 1191 -18.68 -27.78 0.58
N ALA A 1192 -17.65 -27.27 -0.10
CA ALA A 1192 -17.35 -27.55 -1.52
C ALA A 1192 -16.73 -28.94 -1.81
N VAL A 1193 -16.10 -29.57 -0.80
CA VAL A 1193 -15.56 -30.94 -0.87
C VAL A 1193 -15.44 -31.47 0.57
N GLY A 1194 -15.61 -32.77 0.78
CA GLY A 1194 -15.34 -33.43 2.06
C GLY A 1194 -13.93 -33.11 2.57
N SER A 1195 -13.82 -32.11 3.45
CA SER A 1195 -12.52 -31.72 4.00
C SER A 1195 -11.82 -32.88 4.69
N ASP A 1196 -10.48 -32.91 4.62
CA ASP A 1196 -9.68 -34.01 5.17
C ASP A 1196 -10.21 -34.41 6.56
N SER A 1197 -10.60 -35.67 6.70
CA SER A 1197 -11.15 -36.22 7.94
C SER A 1197 -10.99 -37.74 7.89
N PRO A 1198 -10.20 -38.35 8.79
CA PRO A 1198 -9.46 -37.72 9.88
C PRO A 1198 -8.24 -36.88 9.44
N VAL A 1199 -8.02 -35.73 10.09
CA VAL A 1199 -6.79 -34.92 9.99
C VAL A 1199 -5.83 -35.29 11.11
N THR A 1200 -4.53 -35.39 10.83
CA THR A 1200 -3.52 -35.47 11.90
C THR A 1200 -3.06 -34.07 12.28
N LEU A 1201 -3.46 -33.56 13.45
CA LEU A 1201 -3.06 -32.24 13.94
C LEU A 1201 -1.58 -32.21 14.40
N ALA A 1202 -1.09 -33.30 14.97
CA ALA A 1202 0.30 -33.49 15.40
C ALA A 1202 0.59 -35.00 15.53
N PRO A 1203 1.86 -35.42 15.64
CA PRO A 1203 2.20 -36.83 15.84
C PRO A 1203 1.43 -37.44 17.02
N GLY A 1204 0.52 -38.39 16.73
CA GLY A 1204 -0.32 -39.04 17.74
C GLY A 1204 -1.60 -38.31 18.13
N VAL A 1205 -1.96 -37.21 17.45
CA VAL A 1205 -3.24 -36.49 17.61
C VAL A 1205 -3.99 -36.46 16.30
N THR A 1206 -5.15 -37.11 16.27
CA THR A 1206 -5.98 -37.27 15.07
C THR A 1206 -7.38 -36.69 15.31
N CYS A 1207 -7.83 -35.80 14.44
CA CYS A 1207 -9.12 -35.14 14.50
C CYS A 1207 -10.06 -35.67 13.43
N THR A 1208 -11.18 -36.23 13.86
CA THR A 1208 -12.27 -36.63 12.96
C THR A 1208 -13.35 -35.57 12.98
N ARG A 1209 -13.79 -35.13 11.80
CA ARG A 1209 -15.02 -34.33 11.68
C ARG A 1209 -16.21 -35.19 12.10
N THR A 1210 -16.99 -34.73 13.06
CA THR A 1210 -18.17 -35.40 13.62
C THR A 1210 -19.48 -34.69 13.30
N VAL A 1211 -19.42 -33.43 12.87
CA VAL A 1211 -20.57 -32.69 12.31
C VAL A 1211 -20.11 -31.97 11.03
N PRO A 1212 -20.79 -32.17 9.90
CA PRO A 1212 -21.73 -33.27 9.69
C PRO A 1212 -21.02 -34.63 9.88
N ALA A 1213 -21.77 -35.67 10.26
CA ALA A 1213 -21.19 -36.98 10.59
C ALA A 1213 -20.65 -37.74 9.35
N ASP A 1214 -21.01 -37.25 8.16
CA ASP A 1214 -20.65 -37.66 6.82
C ASP A 1214 -19.77 -36.61 6.10
N GLN A 1215 -19.25 -36.98 4.93
CA GLN A 1215 -18.47 -36.10 4.05
C GLN A 1215 -19.38 -35.10 3.32
N GLY A 1216 -20.35 -34.50 4.02
CA GLY A 1216 -21.43 -33.71 3.44
C GLY A 1216 -20.91 -32.52 2.63
N VAL A 1217 -20.72 -32.74 1.33
CA VAL A 1217 -20.65 -31.69 0.32
C VAL A 1217 -22.01 -30.98 0.34
N ASN A 1218 -22.03 -29.68 0.09
CA ASN A 1218 -23.22 -28.83 0.17
C ASN A 1218 -23.81 -28.64 1.58
N TYR A 1219 -23.14 -29.16 2.62
CA TYR A 1219 -23.56 -28.95 4.00
C TYR A 1219 -23.47 -27.47 4.39
N GLN A 1220 -24.62 -26.89 4.75
CA GLN A 1220 -24.70 -25.59 5.40
C GLN A 1220 -25.03 -25.77 6.89
N GLY A 1221 -24.12 -25.36 7.76
CA GLY A 1221 -24.35 -25.49 9.20
C GLY A 1221 -23.07 -25.62 10.01
N ASP A 1222 -23.22 -26.18 11.21
CA ASP A 1222 -22.15 -26.32 12.18
C ASP A 1222 -21.13 -27.40 11.77
N LEU A 1223 -19.86 -27.06 11.80
CA LEU A 1223 -18.76 -27.99 11.61
C LEU A 1223 -18.16 -28.33 12.97
N GLN A 1224 -17.92 -29.61 13.23
CA GLN A 1224 -17.29 -30.05 14.47
C GLN A 1224 -16.20 -31.08 14.18
N TRP A 1225 -14.99 -30.87 14.71
CA TRP A 1225 -13.92 -31.88 14.73
C TRP A 1225 -13.62 -32.31 16.15
N VAL A 1226 -13.59 -33.61 16.40
CA VAL A 1226 -13.19 -34.21 17.69
C VAL A 1226 -11.81 -34.84 17.53
N CYS A 1227 -10.86 -34.40 18.36
CA CYS A 1227 -9.47 -34.82 18.32
C CYS A 1227 -9.13 -35.82 19.42
N ALA A 1228 -8.58 -36.97 19.02
CA ALA A 1228 -8.08 -38.00 19.90
C ALA A 1228 -6.55 -37.94 19.99
N GLY A 1229 -6.00 -37.84 21.20
CA GLY A 1229 -4.57 -37.83 21.48
C GLY A 1229 -4.15 -36.71 22.44
N ASP A 1230 -2.87 -36.72 22.84
CA ASP A 1230 -2.25 -35.69 23.68
C ASP A 1230 -1.49 -34.68 22.80
N TYR A 1231 -2.07 -33.50 22.61
CA TYR A 1231 -1.51 -32.40 21.81
C TYR A 1231 -0.44 -31.67 22.61
N LEU A 1232 0.83 -32.01 22.37
CA LEU A 1232 1.97 -31.61 23.21
C LEU A 1232 2.24 -30.09 23.20
N PRO A 1233 2.92 -29.55 24.23
CA PRO A 1233 3.43 -28.18 24.24
C PRO A 1233 4.27 -27.85 22.99
N GLY A 1234 4.01 -26.71 22.36
CA GLY A 1234 4.69 -26.27 21.13
C GLY A 1234 4.18 -26.93 19.84
N ALA A 1235 3.22 -27.86 19.92
CA ALA A 1235 2.61 -28.44 18.73
C ALA A 1235 1.75 -27.42 17.99
N ARG A 1236 1.88 -27.38 16.66
CA ARG A 1236 1.09 -26.57 15.74
C ARG A 1236 0.59 -27.44 14.59
N GLY A 1237 -0.66 -27.29 14.23
CA GLY A 1237 -1.34 -28.04 13.18
C GLY A 1237 -2.65 -27.37 12.82
N SER A 1238 -3.26 -27.77 11.72
CA SER A 1238 -4.51 -27.16 11.25
C SER A 1238 -5.51 -28.21 10.79
N VAL A 1239 -6.79 -27.87 10.91
CA VAL A 1239 -7.86 -28.46 10.09
C VAL A 1239 -8.25 -27.43 9.04
N SER A 1240 -8.60 -27.88 7.84
CA SER A 1240 -9.17 -27.01 6.81
C SER A 1240 -10.53 -27.51 6.40
N PHE A 1241 -11.31 -26.61 5.83
CA PHE A 1241 -12.54 -26.94 5.13
C PHE A 1241 -12.74 -25.96 3.97
N ARG A 1242 -13.27 -26.47 2.86
CA ARG A 1242 -13.54 -25.66 1.68
C ARG A 1242 -15.02 -25.40 1.59
N VAL A 1243 -15.39 -24.17 1.29
CA VAL A 1243 -16.75 -23.80 0.99
C VAL A 1243 -16.83 -23.13 -0.36
N GLU A 1244 -17.92 -23.31 -1.09
CA GLU A 1244 -18.18 -22.66 -2.36
C GLU A 1244 -19.14 -21.50 -2.11
N VAL A 1245 -18.85 -20.33 -2.67
CA VAL A 1245 -19.70 -19.14 -2.52
C VAL A 1245 -20.98 -19.33 -3.34
N ALA A 1246 -22.10 -19.46 -2.65
CA ALA A 1246 -23.45 -19.63 -3.18
C ALA A 1246 -24.29 -18.35 -2.95
N PRO A 1247 -25.33 -18.07 -3.76
CA PRO A 1247 -26.17 -16.86 -3.63
C PRO A 1247 -26.89 -16.65 -2.29
#